data_AF-A0A972X7P4-F1
#
_entry.id   AF-A0A972X7P4-F1
#
_cell.length_a   1.000
_cell.length_b   1.000
_cell.length_c   1.000
_cell.angle_alpha   90.00
_cell.angle_beta   90.00
_cell.angle_gamma   90.00
#
_symmetry.space_group_name_H-M   'P 1'
#
loop_
_entity.id
_entity.type
_entity.pdbx_description
1 polymer ?
#
loop_
_entity_poly.entity_id
_entity_poly.type
_entity_poly.pdbx_seq_one_letter_code
_entity_poly.pdbx_strand_id
1 'polypeptide(L)'
;MTLLRVWRIFSAALPAVVALVITASALPAAAKPPAKQRGKQRAQAQAPAAPATERPRTASDVDRDARRLYDQAIELLDMNQHERGLGMLQTVARDHRGTLVAHMAHMAMGEHHLEQREYAEALNHFLLLSRLLEPKPGATQPPQEQELQREALFNAGLAHYEAGQYAACFPLFRRVTEVAEKTPWANQAYFYIGMSHYQLKNWNKAIDSLSLVGTEVEEAGKDGSEALGRIEIGERFYAKIDDADIPIMRRLDQPVRARVQVASGDDEMIEGAPVPGKDNQMLASAPTALGLPKLGDGVLQMIGGDVLTVTYVDDSTVDGQKGVTRSGKVKAVSTGVVGFYLGDLATPASVAYPGQPQVVMLRDGDLDKSPAAEQVTLTVTSRYKVEEAEKKESDDLLDIFAKGDDQESWRDRDSVTVMLTEVGEGPEIRTGVFACKVQLAVTDDGIEPETNDAVLQTQELDELVVKYTDAVHLHGDEPRETEATVKVSGSVNSGVTADQYVVFEELLKSRKGVVEAEALVGLGAIYKDMGLDDRASQRARESLERVDPIIVNRQKLPGDIVETAFRLKWESELLKDDFESASATYLAFNRLYPESVLADQALMTLGRSLVDRGDYAKAVAAFGKVLELQNPISAAEAQFRIGEALQKDAEKKAEAADAHNSKWGRLGLNKTTAVQNLMDPAIAAYRRCYDLFPESSFAAEALGRVVRHYVETENFAQSSELLQSVFKDYPDAAFLDDMLMLWANVAFRMGDNELAKAKLRQLVFDYPASEHLDEAQRKLAALEGQASGGTP
;
A
#
# COMPACT_ATOMS: atom_id res chain seq x y z
N MET A 1 18.20 13.20 -14.87
CA MET A 1 17.07 13.96 -15.47
C MET A 1 16.08 13.13 -16.28
N THR A 2 16.49 12.16 -17.11
CA THR A 2 15.57 11.42 -18.01
C THR A 2 14.58 10.47 -17.31
N LEU A 3 14.91 9.97 -16.12
CA LEU A 3 14.09 9.03 -15.35
C LEU A 3 12.82 9.65 -14.73
N LEU A 4 12.77 10.97 -14.49
CA LEU A 4 11.56 11.66 -13.98
C LEU A 4 10.35 11.54 -14.92
N ARG A 5 10.56 11.26 -16.21
CA ARG A 5 9.46 11.13 -17.19
C ARG A 5 8.74 9.78 -17.13
N VAL A 6 9.43 8.71 -16.73
CA VAL A 6 8.83 7.36 -16.65
C VAL A 6 7.90 7.25 -15.43
N TRP A 7 8.24 7.96 -14.34
CA TRP A 7 7.45 8.03 -13.11
C TRP A 7 6.02 8.52 -13.33
N ARG A 8 5.77 9.42 -14.30
CA ARG A 8 4.44 9.98 -14.58
C ARG A 8 3.44 9.02 -15.23
N ILE A 9 3.88 7.89 -15.79
CA ILE A 9 3.03 7.03 -16.63
C ILE A 9 2.34 5.93 -15.80
N PHE A 10 2.99 5.40 -14.75
CA PHE A 10 2.51 4.22 -14.00
C PHE A 10 1.65 4.50 -12.75
N SER A 11 1.51 5.76 -12.32
CA SER A 11 0.69 6.15 -11.15
C SER A 11 -0.84 6.09 -11.40
N ALA A 12 -1.29 5.51 -12.51
CA ALA A 12 -2.60 5.76 -13.11
C ALA A 12 -3.75 4.84 -12.66
N ALA A 13 -3.61 4.06 -11.57
CA ALA A 13 -4.52 2.93 -11.30
C ALA A 13 -4.95 2.67 -9.83
N LEU A 14 -4.72 3.59 -8.88
CA LEU A 14 -5.19 3.44 -7.50
C LEU A 14 -5.80 4.76 -6.96
N PRO A 15 -6.90 4.72 -6.18
CA PRO A 15 -7.49 5.91 -5.56
C PRO A 15 -6.63 6.40 -4.39
N ALA A 16 -6.24 7.67 -4.41
CA ALA A 16 -5.44 8.28 -3.36
C ALA A 16 -6.32 8.76 -2.19
N VAL A 17 -6.10 8.21 -0.99
CA VAL A 17 -6.75 8.70 0.24
C VAL A 17 -5.91 9.82 0.86
N VAL A 18 -6.35 11.07 0.70
CA VAL A 18 -5.68 12.21 1.33
C VAL A 18 -6.16 12.39 2.77
N ALA A 19 -5.22 12.38 3.72
CA ALA A 19 -5.48 12.65 5.13
C ALA A 19 -4.65 13.85 5.63
N LEU A 20 -5.32 14.89 6.12
CA LEU A 20 -4.66 16.05 6.74
C LEU A 20 -4.19 15.67 8.15
N VAL A 21 -2.88 15.74 8.44
CA VAL A 21 -2.34 15.44 9.77
C VAL A 21 -2.16 16.73 10.59
N ILE A 22 -2.77 16.78 11.78
CA ILE A 22 -2.53 17.83 12.78
C ILE A 22 -1.74 17.20 13.93
N THR A 23 -0.47 17.58 14.09
CA THR A 23 0.39 17.11 15.20
C THR A 23 0.65 18.19 16.24
N ALA A 24 0.56 17.82 17.51
CA ALA A 24 0.84 18.70 18.65
C ALA A 24 2.20 18.37 19.28
N SER A 25 3.26 19.08 18.86
CA SER A 25 4.52 19.13 19.60
C SER A 25 5.01 20.56 19.78
N ALA A 26 5.48 20.90 20.98
CA ALA A 26 6.01 22.21 21.33
C ALA A 26 7.43 22.07 21.89
N LEU A 27 8.29 23.02 21.52
CA LEU A 27 9.62 23.24 22.09
C LEU A 27 9.74 24.73 22.42
N PRO A 28 10.41 25.11 23.53
CA PRO A 28 10.22 26.41 24.15
C PRO A 28 10.89 27.55 23.39
N ALA A 29 10.17 28.66 23.21
CA ALA A 29 10.68 29.87 22.59
C ALA A 29 11.63 30.64 23.52
N ALA A 30 12.85 30.90 23.06
CA ALA A 30 13.84 31.68 23.82
C ALA A 30 13.48 33.17 23.90
N ALA A 31 13.52 33.74 25.10
CA ALA A 31 13.18 35.14 25.36
C ALA A 31 14.22 36.12 24.79
N LYS A 32 13.76 37.14 24.04
CA LYS A 32 14.58 38.27 23.59
C LYS A 32 14.70 39.36 24.67
N PRO A 33 15.90 39.88 24.97
CA PRO A 33 16.06 41.10 25.78
C PRO A 33 15.77 42.38 24.95
N PRO A 34 15.43 43.52 25.60
CA PRO A 34 14.89 44.70 24.91
C PRO A 34 15.96 45.62 24.29
N ALA A 35 15.55 46.32 23.23
CA ALA A 35 16.39 47.26 22.48
C ALA A 35 16.68 48.57 23.24
N LYS A 36 17.87 49.16 23.00
CA LYS A 36 18.16 50.58 23.27
C LYS A 36 18.46 51.33 21.97
N GLN A 37 17.89 52.52 21.84
CA GLN A 37 17.97 53.37 20.65
C GLN A 37 19.23 54.26 20.59
N ARG A 38 19.41 54.88 19.41
CA ARG A 38 20.14 56.14 19.10
C ARG A 38 21.68 56.08 18.97
N GLY A 39 22.15 56.28 17.74
CA GLY A 39 22.52 57.65 17.34
C GLY A 39 23.93 57.92 16.80
N LYS A 40 23.98 58.28 15.51
CA LYS A 40 24.94 59.20 14.83
C LYS A 40 26.46 58.92 14.87
N GLN A 41 26.98 58.64 13.67
CA GLN A 41 28.16 59.25 13.02
C GLN A 41 29.24 59.93 13.89
N ARG A 42 30.49 59.46 13.78
CA ARG A 42 31.66 60.34 13.50
C ARG A 42 32.85 59.58 12.90
N ALA A 43 33.78 60.33 12.29
CA ALA A 43 34.79 59.83 11.37
C ALA A 43 36.18 59.58 12.01
N GLN A 44 36.96 58.77 11.29
CA GLN A 44 38.44 58.67 11.19
C GLN A 44 39.33 59.35 12.25
N ALA A 45 40.25 58.55 12.84
CA ALA A 45 41.59 58.96 13.25
C ALA A 45 42.59 57.78 13.20
N GLN A 46 43.87 58.08 12.95
CA GLN A 46 45.02 57.14 13.02
C GLN A 46 45.94 57.58 14.18
N ALA A 47 46.95 56.85 14.67
CA ALA A 47 47.64 55.61 14.30
C ALA A 47 48.14 54.92 15.62
N PRO A 48 49.15 54.01 15.69
CA PRO A 48 49.90 53.25 14.67
C PRO A 48 50.00 51.72 14.97
N ALA A 49 50.84 51.00 14.23
CA ALA A 49 50.99 49.54 14.27
C ALA A 49 51.96 49.00 15.35
N ALA A 50 51.74 47.74 15.76
CA ALA A 50 52.66 46.86 16.48
C ALA A 50 52.50 45.41 15.94
N PRO A 51 53.49 44.52 16.08
CA PRO A 51 53.79 43.52 15.04
C PRO A 51 52.94 42.24 15.07
N ALA A 52 53.00 41.52 13.94
CA ALA A 52 52.30 40.27 13.72
C ALA A 52 52.65 39.20 14.77
N THR A 53 51.62 38.64 15.38
CA THR A 53 51.63 37.35 16.08
C THR A 53 50.50 36.53 15.49
N GLU A 54 50.82 35.33 15.00
CA GLU A 54 49.84 34.43 14.41
C GLU A 54 48.81 34.06 15.48
N ARG A 55 47.53 34.38 15.23
CA ARG A 55 46.44 33.93 16.08
C ARG A 55 46.14 32.47 15.74
N PRO A 56 45.99 31.56 16.72
CA PRO A 56 45.50 30.22 16.44
C PRO A 56 44.11 30.34 15.81
N ARG A 57 43.89 29.68 14.66
CA ARG A 57 42.60 29.70 13.95
C ARG A 57 41.52 29.13 14.87
N THR A 58 40.42 29.85 15.00
CA THR A 58 39.27 29.37 15.78
C THR A 58 38.54 28.27 15.02
N ALA A 59 37.86 27.35 15.72
CA ALA A 59 37.18 26.19 15.09
C ALA A 59 36.22 26.61 13.95
N SER A 60 35.55 27.75 14.09
CA SER A 60 34.68 28.34 13.07
C SER A 60 35.36 28.71 11.75
N ASP A 61 36.68 28.93 11.75
CA ASP A 61 37.45 29.22 10.54
C ASP A 61 37.88 27.92 9.84
N VAL A 62 38.13 26.87 10.63
CA VAL A 62 38.46 25.52 10.12
C VAL A 62 37.27 24.93 9.37
N ASP A 63 36.05 25.07 9.89
CA ASP A 63 34.83 24.59 9.21
C ASP A 63 34.53 25.37 7.92
N ARG A 64 34.89 26.66 7.86
CA ARG A 64 34.75 27.48 6.64
C ARG A 64 35.78 27.13 5.58
N ASP A 65 37.04 26.92 5.98
CA ASP A 65 38.09 26.45 5.08
C ASP A 65 37.72 25.05 4.53
N ALA A 66 37.24 24.14 5.39
CA ALA A 66 36.74 22.82 5.01
C ALA A 66 35.58 22.90 4.03
N ARG A 67 34.58 23.74 4.31
CA ARG A 67 33.41 23.89 3.44
C ARG A 67 33.79 24.45 2.07
N ARG A 68 34.69 25.44 2.00
CA ARG A 68 35.19 25.96 0.72
C ARG A 68 35.93 24.90 -0.09
N LEU A 69 36.70 24.02 0.56
CA LEU A 69 37.36 22.89 -0.12
C LEU A 69 36.36 21.84 -0.61
N TYR A 70 35.29 21.58 0.14
CA TYR A 70 34.18 20.74 -0.30
C TYR A 70 33.47 21.34 -1.52
N ASP A 71 33.04 22.60 -1.46
CA ASP A 71 32.33 23.26 -2.57
C ASP A 71 33.19 23.28 -3.85
N GLN A 72 34.51 23.57 -3.73
CA GLN A 72 35.47 23.49 -4.84
C GLN A 72 35.65 22.07 -5.39
N ALA A 73 35.51 21.04 -4.56
CA ALA A 73 35.60 19.66 -5.00
C ALA A 73 34.36 19.24 -5.81
N ILE A 74 33.16 19.69 -5.41
CA ILE A 74 31.92 19.50 -6.17
C ILE A 74 31.99 20.23 -7.52
N GLU A 75 32.43 21.50 -7.55
CA GLU A 75 32.65 22.24 -8.81
C GLU A 75 33.57 21.49 -9.79
N LEU A 76 34.58 20.76 -9.28
CA LEU A 76 35.46 19.93 -10.12
C LEU A 76 34.80 18.64 -10.62
N LEU A 77 33.91 18.02 -9.83
CA LEU A 77 33.11 16.88 -10.29
C LEU A 77 32.14 17.30 -11.40
N ASP A 78 31.44 18.43 -11.24
CA ASP A 78 30.54 19.02 -12.25
C ASP A 78 31.27 19.35 -13.57
N MET A 79 32.55 19.76 -13.47
CA MET A 79 33.42 20.00 -14.64
C MET A 79 34.03 18.71 -15.24
N ASN A 80 33.54 17.53 -14.86
CA ASN A 80 34.06 16.21 -15.24
C ASN A 80 35.54 15.97 -14.90
N GLN A 81 36.09 16.68 -13.91
CA GLN A 81 37.47 16.48 -13.40
C GLN A 81 37.48 15.50 -12.21
N HIS A 82 36.90 14.32 -12.42
CA HIS A 82 36.58 13.34 -11.36
C HIS A 82 37.77 13.01 -10.44
N GLU A 83 38.94 12.67 -10.98
CA GLU A 83 40.15 12.37 -10.17
C GLU A 83 40.54 13.51 -9.21
N ARG A 84 40.38 14.77 -9.64
CA ARG A 84 40.75 15.95 -8.84
C ARG A 84 39.69 16.28 -7.80
N GLY A 85 38.41 16.18 -8.17
CA GLY A 85 37.28 16.33 -7.24
C GLY A 85 37.35 15.29 -6.13
N LEU A 86 37.49 14.01 -6.48
CA LEU A 86 37.64 12.91 -5.51
C LEU A 86 38.88 13.09 -4.62
N GLY A 87 40.04 13.46 -5.19
CA GLY A 87 41.25 13.73 -4.39
C GLY A 87 41.06 14.87 -3.37
N MET A 88 40.28 15.89 -3.71
CA MET A 88 39.90 16.96 -2.79
C MET A 88 38.88 16.50 -1.73
N LEU A 89 37.82 15.78 -2.11
CA LEU A 89 36.85 15.20 -1.15
C LEU A 89 37.52 14.24 -0.17
N GLN A 90 38.43 13.38 -0.64
CA GLN A 90 39.18 12.46 0.20
C GLN A 90 40.10 13.23 1.18
N THR A 91 40.68 14.35 0.75
CA THR A 91 41.46 15.23 1.64
C THR A 91 40.58 15.86 2.72
N VAL A 92 39.40 16.38 2.35
CA VAL A 92 38.42 16.95 3.29
C VAL A 92 37.97 15.90 4.32
N ALA A 93 37.59 14.70 3.86
CA ALA A 93 37.18 13.59 4.73
C ALA A 93 38.31 13.12 5.67
N ARG A 94 39.56 13.08 5.17
CA ARG A 94 40.72 12.64 5.97
C ARG A 94 41.12 13.65 7.04
N ASP A 95 41.08 14.95 6.72
CA ASP A 95 41.65 16.01 7.55
C ASP A 95 40.61 16.62 8.53
N HIS A 96 39.31 16.53 8.23
CA HIS A 96 38.22 17.07 9.05
C HIS A 96 37.30 15.97 9.66
N ARG A 97 37.87 14.83 10.07
CA ARG A 97 37.12 13.66 10.58
C ARG A 97 36.15 14.02 11.72
N GLY A 98 34.93 13.52 11.62
CA GLY A 98 33.87 13.75 12.62
C GLY A 98 33.23 15.13 12.56
N THR A 99 33.47 15.90 11.50
CA THR A 99 32.70 17.11 11.18
C THR A 99 31.61 16.79 10.16
N LEU A 100 30.52 17.56 10.16
CA LEU A 100 29.46 17.45 9.16
C LEU A 100 30.00 17.56 7.72
N VAL A 101 31.05 18.37 7.48
CA VAL A 101 31.66 18.51 6.15
C VAL A 101 32.38 17.23 5.71
N ALA A 102 33.01 16.48 6.62
CA ALA A 102 33.57 15.17 6.29
C ALA A 102 32.49 14.10 6.04
N HIS A 103 31.35 14.19 6.73
CA HIS A 103 30.18 13.35 6.47
C HIS A 103 29.59 13.64 5.08
N MET A 104 29.41 14.92 4.71
CA MET A 104 29.03 15.34 3.36
C MET A 104 30.05 14.91 2.30
N ALA A 105 31.35 15.00 2.58
CA ALA A 105 32.39 14.54 1.64
C ALA A 105 32.30 13.03 1.38
N HIS A 106 32.00 12.21 2.39
CA HIS A 106 31.72 10.79 2.20
C HIS A 106 30.44 10.53 1.40
N MET A 107 29.41 11.35 1.60
CA MET A 107 28.17 11.29 0.83
C MET A 107 28.42 11.53 -0.66
N ALA A 108 29.05 12.67 -1.01
CA ALA A 108 29.35 13.04 -2.38
C ALA A 108 30.32 12.07 -3.10
N MET A 109 31.28 11.47 -2.37
CA MET A 109 32.10 10.38 -2.94
C MET A 109 31.23 9.15 -3.26
N GLY A 110 30.34 8.76 -2.35
CA GLY A 110 29.42 7.63 -2.57
C GLY A 110 28.48 7.84 -3.76
N GLU A 111 27.90 9.03 -3.88
CA GLU A 111 27.04 9.43 -4.99
C GLU A 111 27.78 9.38 -6.33
N HIS A 112 28.99 9.94 -6.38
CA HIS A 112 29.80 9.90 -7.60
C HIS A 112 30.14 8.46 -8.03
N HIS A 113 30.53 7.59 -7.10
CA HIS A 113 30.76 6.18 -7.42
C HIS A 113 29.47 5.46 -7.86
N LEU A 114 28.31 5.84 -7.34
CA LEU A 114 27.01 5.31 -7.79
C LEU A 114 26.73 5.74 -9.25
N GLU A 115 26.96 7.00 -9.60
CA GLU A 115 26.85 7.48 -10.99
C GLU A 115 27.80 6.75 -11.96
N GLN A 116 29.03 6.44 -11.52
CA GLN A 116 29.99 5.64 -12.30
C GLN A 116 29.67 4.13 -12.32
N ARG A 117 28.61 3.68 -11.63
CA ARG A 117 28.21 2.28 -11.44
C ARG A 117 29.23 1.43 -10.66
N GLU A 118 30.06 2.08 -9.85
CA GLU A 118 31.05 1.47 -8.96
C GLU A 118 30.39 1.11 -7.61
N TYR A 119 29.31 0.32 -7.69
CA TYR A 119 28.37 0.07 -6.58
C TYR A 119 29.02 -0.41 -5.28
N ALA A 120 30.12 -1.18 -5.36
CA ALA A 120 30.84 -1.67 -4.18
C ALA A 120 31.56 -0.54 -3.42
N GLU A 121 32.12 0.46 -4.11
CA GLU A 121 32.81 1.59 -3.47
C GLU A 121 31.80 2.60 -2.93
N ALA A 122 30.72 2.87 -3.69
CA ALA A 122 29.57 3.66 -3.23
C ALA A 122 28.98 3.11 -1.92
N LEU A 123 28.67 1.81 -1.89
CA LEU A 123 28.12 1.12 -0.73
C LEU A 123 29.06 1.17 0.48
N ASN A 124 30.38 1.02 0.29
CA ASN A 124 31.33 1.16 1.39
C ASN A 124 31.30 2.56 2.02
N HIS A 125 31.14 3.62 1.22
CA HIS A 125 31.00 4.97 1.72
C HIS A 125 29.68 5.20 2.47
N PHE A 126 28.55 4.74 1.92
CA PHE A 126 27.24 4.90 2.56
C PHE A 126 27.08 4.06 3.85
N LEU A 127 27.59 2.82 3.88
CA LEU A 127 27.58 1.98 5.09
C LEU A 127 28.54 2.51 6.18
N LEU A 128 29.68 3.10 5.79
CA LEU A 128 30.55 3.79 6.74
C LEU A 128 29.86 5.02 7.33
N LEU A 129 29.22 5.82 6.48
CA LEU A 129 28.52 7.05 6.87
C LEU A 129 27.34 6.76 7.82
N SER A 130 26.46 5.82 7.46
CA SER A 130 25.33 5.42 8.31
C SER A 130 25.76 4.90 9.67
N ARG A 131 26.83 4.09 9.77
CA ARG A 131 27.41 3.62 11.04
C ARG A 131 28.05 4.74 11.86
N LEU A 132 28.74 5.69 11.23
CA LEU A 132 29.32 6.85 11.92
C LEU A 132 28.24 7.77 12.50
N LEU A 133 27.09 7.86 11.82
CA LEU A 133 25.92 8.62 12.22
C LEU A 133 24.88 7.79 12.99
N GLU A 134 25.24 6.65 13.59
CA GLU A 134 24.31 5.89 14.44
C GLU A 134 24.04 6.62 15.78
N PRO A 135 22.77 6.88 16.15
CA PRO A 135 22.44 7.53 17.41
C PRO A 135 22.83 6.64 18.59
N LYS A 136 23.62 7.20 19.51
CA LYS A 136 23.99 6.52 20.75
C LYS A 136 22.75 6.45 21.68
N PRO A 137 22.52 5.32 22.38
CA PRO A 137 21.39 5.20 23.30
C PRO A 137 21.32 6.37 24.30
N GLY A 138 20.20 7.11 24.27
CA GLY A 138 19.96 8.27 25.13
C GLY A 138 20.53 9.61 24.63
N ALA A 139 21.09 9.71 23.42
CA ALA A 139 21.61 10.96 22.86
C ALA A 139 20.80 11.43 21.63
N THR A 140 20.24 12.64 21.69
CA THR A 140 19.53 13.26 20.57
C THR A 140 20.52 13.84 19.56
N GLN A 141 20.47 13.37 18.30
CA GLN A 141 21.27 13.90 17.21
C GLN A 141 20.73 15.23 16.66
N PRO A 142 21.57 16.10 16.07
CA PRO A 142 21.10 17.29 15.37
C PRO A 142 20.33 16.90 14.08
N PRO A 143 19.29 17.65 13.68
CA PRO A 143 18.42 17.27 12.55
C PRO A 143 19.16 17.01 11.23
N GLN A 144 20.22 17.78 10.94
CA GLN A 144 21.03 17.65 9.73
C GLN A 144 21.81 16.32 9.67
N GLU A 145 22.25 15.78 10.81
CA GLU A 145 22.91 14.48 10.86
C GLU A 145 21.90 13.33 10.73
N GLN A 146 20.69 13.50 11.28
CA GLN A 146 19.61 12.52 11.13
C GLN A 146 19.14 12.41 9.67
N GLU A 147 19.02 13.54 8.97
CA GLU A 147 18.66 13.60 7.55
C GLU A 147 19.74 12.93 6.70
N LEU A 148 21.00 13.30 6.88
CA LEU A 148 22.16 12.71 6.19
C LEU A 148 22.32 11.20 6.49
N GLN A 149 21.95 10.75 7.70
CA GLN A 149 21.93 9.32 8.03
C GLN A 149 20.87 8.55 7.23
N ARG A 150 19.65 9.09 7.13
CA ARG A 150 18.53 8.49 6.39
C ARG A 150 18.83 8.41 4.89
N GLU A 151 19.36 9.51 4.34
CA GLU A 151 19.82 9.61 2.96
C GLU A 151 20.94 8.60 2.65
N ALA A 152 21.95 8.48 3.53
CA ALA A 152 23.02 7.49 3.37
C ALA A 152 22.50 6.05 3.45
N LEU A 153 21.58 5.73 4.37
CA LEU A 153 20.94 4.41 4.46
C LEU A 153 20.13 4.08 3.20
N PHE A 154 19.39 5.05 2.68
CA PHE A 154 18.61 4.92 1.45
C PHE A 154 19.52 4.69 0.24
N ASN A 155 20.57 5.50 0.05
CA ASN A 155 21.49 5.36 -1.07
C ASN A 155 22.35 4.08 -0.99
N ALA A 156 22.59 3.53 0.21
CA ALA A 156 23.16 2.18 0.35
C ALA A 156 22.19 1.10 -0.17
N GLY A 157 20.88 1.22 0.09
CA GLY A 157 19.85 0.35 -0.48
C GLY A 157 19.75 0.49 -2.00
N LEU A 158 19.80 1.73 -2.51
CA LEU A 158 19.79 2.04 -3.93
C LEU A 158 21.00 1.43 -4.67
N ALA A 159 22.19 1.49 -4.08
CA ALA A 159 23.39 0.87 -4.65
C ALA A 159 23.24 -0.65 -4.85
N HIS A 160 22.60 -1.36 -3.92
CA HIS A 160 22.26 -2.78 -4.10
C HIS A 160 21.19 -2.99 -5.18
N TYR A 161 20.17 -2.14 -5.24
CA TYR A 161 19.11 -2.22 -6.25
C TYR A 161 19.66 -2.03 -7.68
N GLU A 162 20.49 -1.00 -7.89
CA GLU A 162 21.12 -0.75 -9.19
C GLU A 162 22.17 -1.80 -9.58
N ALA A 163 22.86 -2.40 -8.60
CA ALA A 163 23.72 -3.57 -8.82
C ALA A 163 22.94 -4.86 -9.20
N GLY A 164 21.60 -4.81 -9.26
CA GLY A 164 20.73 -5.96 -9.53
C GLY A 164 20.60 -6.93 -8.35
N GLN A 165 21.05 -6.53 -7.16
CA GLN A 165 21.05 -7.35 -5.95
C GLN A 165 19.78 -7.12 -5.12
N TYR A 166 18.62 -7.35 -5.73
CA TYR A 166 17.29 -7.06 -5.15
C TYR A 166 17.04 -7.73 -3.79
N ALA A 167 17.67 -8.87 -3.50
CA ALA A 167 17.57 -9.51 -2.19
C ALA A 167 18.37 -8.78 -1.08
N ALA A 168 19.42 -8.04 -1.44
CA ALA A 168 20.32 -7.40 -0.49
C ALA A 168 19.91 -5.97 -0.10
N CYS A 169 19.03 -5.32 -0.88
CA CYS A 169 18.53 -3.98 -0.54
C CYS A 169 17.43 -3.98 0.53
N PHE A 170 16.69 -5.09 0.71
CA PHE A 170 15.60 -5.22 1.69
C PHE A 170 15.98 -4.80 3.13
N PRO A 171 17.06 -5.31 3.77
CA PRO A 171 17.40 -4.88 5.13
C PRO A 171 17.73 -3.38 5.23
N LEU A 172 18.32 -2.79 4.18
CA LEU A 172 18.66 -1.37 4.18
C LEU A 172 17.42 -0.49 4.01
N PHE A 173 16.53 -0.82 3.08
CA PHE A 173 15.27 -0.09 2.90
C PHE A 173 14.32 -0.27 4.09
N ARG A 174 14.24 -1.47 4.69
CA ARG A 174 13.44 -1.68 5.91
C ARG A 174 13.97 -0.85 7.08
N ARG A 175 15.29 -0.75 7.22
CA ARG A 175 15.90 0.15 8.21
C ARG A 175 15.54 1.62 7.95
N VAL A 176 15.44 2.05 6.69
CA VAL A 176 14.93 3.40 6.36
C VAL A 176 13.46 3.55 6.77
N THR A 177 12.60 2.58 6.49
CA THR A 177 11.17 2.67 6.89
C THR A 177 11.00 2.68 8.40
N GLU A 178 11.75 1.88 9.16
CA GLU A 178 11.69 1.84 10.64
C GLU A 178 12.31 3.07 11.32
N VAL A 179 13.44 3.59 10.81
CA VAL A 179 14.12 4.78 11.38
C VAL A 179 13.44 6.09 10.96
N ALA A 180 12.63 6.06 9.89
CA ALA A 180 12.15 7.25 9.21
C ALA A 180 10.66 7.17 8.77
N GLU A 181 9.82 6.46 9.54
CA GLU A 181 8.36 6.19 9.37
C GLU A 181 7.43 7.39 9.00
N LYS A 182 7.94 8.60 8.84
CA LYS A 182 7.18 9.80 8.44
C LYS A 182 8.00 10.73 7.54
N THR A 183 8.82 10.19 6.65
CA THR A 183 9.75 10.97 5.83
C THR A 183 9.68 10.61 4.35
N PRO A 184 10.11 11.51 3.43
CA PRO A 184 10.22 11.20 2.01
C PRO A 184 11.06 9.94 1.72
N TRP A 185 12.09 9.69 2.53
CA TRP A 185 12.95 8.51 2.45
C TRP A 185 12.21 7.20 2.69
N ALA A 186 11.22 7.16 3.59
CA ALA A 186 10.39 5.97 3.81
C ALA A 186 9.45 5.70 2.63
N ASN A 187 8.78 6.74 2.09
CA ASN A 187 7.97 6.62 0.87
C ASN A 187 8.81 6.09 -0.32
N GLN A 188 10.05 6.59 -0.49
CA GLN A 188 10.97 6.08 -1.50
C GLN A 188 11.43 4.64 -1.20
N ALA A 189 11.73 4.30 0.06
CA ALA A 189 12.11 2.95 0.46
C ALA A 189 11.01 1.91 0.15
N TYR A 190 9.74 2.21 0.46
CA TYR A 190 8.60 1.35 0.08
C TYR A 190 8.50 1.15 -1.43
N PHE A 191 8.73 2.20 -2.22
CA PHE A 191 8.75 2.10 -3.68
C PHE A 191 9.86 1.15 -4.16
N TYR A 192 11.10 1.29 -3.67
CA TYR A 192 12.20 0.42 -4.08
C TYR A 192 12.09 -1.02 -3.52
N ILE A 193 11.48 -1.23 -2.35
CA ILE A 193 11.11 -2.57 -1.86
C ILE A 193 10.10 -3.22 -2.82
N GLY A 194 9.04 -2.51 -3.18
CA GLY A 194 8.03 -2.97 -4.13
C GLY A 194 8.59 -3.28 -5.52
N MET A 195 9.46 -2.40 -6.04
CA MET A 195 10.18 -2.64 -7.29
C MET A 195 11.17 -3.81 -7.21
N SER A 196 11.79 -4.05 -6.05
CA SER A 196 12.67 -5.21 -5.83
C SER A 196 11.87 -6.51 -5.87
N HIS A 197 10.70 -6.57 -5.22
CA HIS A 197 9.77 -7.70 -5.34
C HIS A 197 9.25 -7.89 -6.76
N TYR A 198 8.94 -6.81 -7.49
CA TYR A 198 8.55 -6.86 -8.89
C TYR A 198 9.64 -7.53 -9.76
N GLN A 199 10.91 -7.15 -9.58
CA GLN A 199 12.03 -7.77 -10.31
C GLN A 199 12.27 -9.23 -9.91
N LEU A 200 12.02 -9.58 -8.65
CA LEU A 200 12.05 -10.97 -8.16
C LEU A 200 10.80 -11.78 -8.57
N LYS A 201 9.79 -11.15 -9.17
CA LYS A 201 8.48 -11.72 -9.59
C LYS A 201 7.54 -12.09 -8.43
N ASN A 202 7.75 -11.47 -7.26
CA ASN A 202 6.93 -11.65 -6.07
C ASN A 202 5.76 -10.65 -6.07
N TRP A 203 4.80 -10.86 -6.98
CA TRP A 203 3.75 -9.89 -7.31
C TRP A 203 2.94 -9.41 -6.10
N ASN A 204 2.58 -10.31 -5.18
CA ASN A 204 1.80 -9.96 -4.00
C ASN A 204 2.54 -8.98 -3.10
N LYS A 205 3.79 -9.30 -2.72
CA LYS A 205 4.64 -8.42 -1.90
C LYS A 205 4.97 -7.10 -2.59
N ALA A 206 5.07 -7.11 -3.92
CA ALA A 206 5.23 -5.89 -4.71
C ALA A 206 3.98 -4.99 -4.58
N ILE A 207 2.77 -5.55 -4.70
CA ILE A 207 1.51 -4.81 -4.51
C ILE A 207 1.42 -4.26 -3.08
N ASP A 208 1.66 -5.10 -2.06
CA ASP A 208 1.61 -4.69 -0.66
C ASP A 208 2.54 -3.50 -0.39
N SER A 209 3.80 -3.59 -0.83
CA SER A 209 4.80 -2.54 -0.64
C SER A 209 4.50 -1.27 -1.44
N LEU A 210 4.02 -1.41 -2.70
CA LEU A 210 3.64 -0.28 -3.54
C LEU A 210 2.36 0.42 -3.04
N SER A 211 1.47 -0.29 -2.35
CA SER A 211 0.26 0.29 -1.77
C SER A 211 0.53 1.27 -0.63
N LEU A 212 1.71 1.18 0.01
CA LEU A 212 2.19 2.09 1.05
C LEU A 212 2.89 3.33 0.48
N VAL A 213 3.13 3.40 -0.83
CA VAL A 213 3.79 4.54 -1.47
C VAL A 213 2.81 5.69 -1.60
N GLY A 214 3.06 6.79 -0.87
CA GLY A 214 2.23 7.99 -0.93
C GLY A 214 1.03 8.00 0.02
N THR A 215 0.89 6.99 0.90
CA THR A 215 -0.10 7.02 2.00
C THR A 215 0.31 7.94 3.14
N GLU A 216 1.55 8.44 3.13
CA GLU A 216 2.10 9.32 4.16
C GLU A 216 2.45 10.69 3.59
N VAL A 217 1.59 11.67 3.89
CA VAL A 217 1.77 13.10 3.57
C VAL A 217 2.68 13.77 4.59
N GLU A 218 3.47 14.74 4.12
CA GLU A 218 4.42 15.53 4.92
C GLU A 218 3.81 16.09 6.23
N GLU A 219 4.57 16.02 7.33
CA GLU A 219 4.40 17.04 8.37
C GLU A 219 4.84 18.39 7.76
N ALA A 220 3.91 19.32 7.65
CA ALA A 220 4.13 20.63 7.03
C ALA A 220 5.44 21.28 7.55
N GLY A 221 6.37 21.52 6.64
CA GLY A 221 7.70 22.01 6.95
C GLY A 221 7.67 23.30 7.77
N LYS A 222 8.63 23.45 8.69
CA LYS A 222 8.80 24.68 9.50
C LYS A 222 9.27 25.89 8.67
N ASP A 223 9.65 25.66 7.42
CA ASP A 223 9.93 26.70 6.44
C ASP A 223 8.67 26.98 5.63
N GLY A 224 8.22 28.24 5.64
CA GLY A 224 6.91 28.68 5.13
C GLY A 224 6.75 28.70 3.61
N SER A 225 7.16 27.65 2.90
CA SER A 225 6.62 27.35 1.57
C SER A 225 5.19 26.83 1.75
N GLU A 226 4.20 27.70 1.56
CA GLU A 226 2.77 27.39 1.65
C GLU A 226 2.28 26.51 0.47
N ALA A 227 2.86 25.32 0.32
CA ALA A 227 2.26 24.24 -0.44
C ALA A 227 1.05 23.72 0.36
N LEU A 228 -0.08 24.41 0.26
CA LEU A 228 -1.35 23.97 0.82
C LEU A 228 -1.65 22.56 0.30
N GLY A 229 -1.92 21.61 1.20
CA GLY A 229 -2.38 20.28 0.83
C GLY A 229 -3.63 20.38 -0.05
N ARG A 230 -3.82 19.44 -0.99
CA ARG A 230 -4.93 19.44 -1.94
C ARG A 230 -5.92 18.34 -1.61
N ILE A 231 -7.22 18.60 -1.80
CA ILE A 231 -8.27 17.57 -1.77
C ILE A 231 -9.12 17.62 -3.04
N GLU A 232 -9.57 16.45 -3.47
CA GLU A 232 -10.44 16.27 -4.62
C GLU A 232 -11.91 16.50 -4.22
N ILE A 233 -12.64 17.34 -4.95
CA ILE A 233 -14.05 17.65 -4.65
C ILE A 233 -14.96 16.46 -5.00
N GLY A 234 -15.77 16.04 -4.02
CA GLY A 234 -16.66 14.88 -4.12
C GLY A 234 -16.10 13.62 -3.48
N GLU A 235 -14.81 13.60 -3.13
CA GLU A 235 -14.22 12.54 -2.31
C GLU A 235 -14.46 12.79 -0.80
N ARG A 236 -14.30 11.75 0.02
CA ARG A 236 -14.47 11.90 1.47
C ARG A 236 -13.25 12.60 2.08
N PHE A 237 -13.49 13.71 2.77
CA PHE A 237 -12.45 14.42 3.51
C PHE A 237 -12.09 13.68 4.80
N TYR A 238 -10.78 13.58 5.07
CA TYR A 238 -10.25 12.98 6.30
C TYR A 238 -9.28 13.94 7.02
N ALA A 239 -9.54 14.17 8.30
CA ALA A 239 -8.64 14.87 9.22
C ALA A 239 -8.13 13.89 10.28
N LYS A 240 -6.82 13.70 10.30
CA LYS A 240 -6.11 12.92 11.32
C LYS A 240 -5.68 13.84 12.46
N ILE A 241 -6.19 13.56 13.64
CA ILE A 241 -5.89 14.24 14.90
C ILE A 241 -4.92 13.34 15.68
N ASP A 242 -3.72 13.82 15.97
CA ASP A 242 -2.70 13.15 16.78
C ASP A 242 -2.52 13.93 18.08
N ASP A 243 -3.03 13.38 19.19
CA ASP A 243 -3.12 14.03 20.49
C ASP A 243 -2.93 13.00 21.61
N ALA A 244 -2.05 13.33 22.57
CA ALA A 244 -1.69 12.47 23.69
C ALA A 244 -2.83 12.28 24.72
N ASP A 245 -3.83 13.17 24.74
CA ASP A 245 -4.97 13.09 25.66
C ASP A 245 -6.11 12.20 25.15
N ILE A 246 -6.08 11.78 23.88
CA ILE A 246 -7.09 10.90 23.27
C ILE A 246 -7.39 9.64 24.10
N PRO A 247 -6.41 8.89 24.65
CA PRO A 247 -6.69 7.73 25.51
C PRO A 247 -7.41 8.08 26.82
N ILE A 248 -7.26 9.31 27.32
CA ILE A 248 -7.95 9.80 28.51
C ILE A 248 -9.37 10.22 28.15
N MET A 249 -9.55 10.98 27.06
CA MET A 249 -10.87 11.38 26.53
C MET A 249 -11.74 10.15 26.23
N ARG A 250 -11.18 9.11 25.60
CA ARG A 250 -11.85 7.80 25.38
C ARG A 250 -12.30 7.13 26.67
N ARG A 251 -11.50 7.19 27.75
CA ARG A 251 -11.87 6.62 29.07
C ARG A 251 -12.93 7.44 29.82
N LEU A 252 -13.12 8.70 29.44
CA LEU A 252 -14.11 9.62 30.00
C LEU A 252 -15.36 9.77 29.12
N ASP A 253 -15.46 9.00 28.03
CA ASP A 253 -16.55 9.05 27.04
C ASP A 253 -16.74 10.47 26.43
N GLN A 254 -15.64 11.22 26.27
CA GLN A 254 -15.63 12.57 25.70
C GLN A 254 -15.32 12.50 24.19
N PRO A 255 -16.23 12.96 23.30
CA PRO A 255 -16.03 12.90 21.86
C PRO A 255 -15.01 13.94 21.39
N VAL A 256 -14.01 13.48 20.63
CA VAL A 256 -13.00 14.35 20.00
C VAL A 256 -13.57 14.91 18.70
N ARG A 257 -13.60 16.24 18.59
CA ARG A 257 -14.24 16.94 17.46
C ARG A 257 -13.33 18.02 16.88
N ALA A 258 -13.35 18.16 15.56
CA ALA A 258 -12.73 19.27 14.84
C ALA A 258 -13.80 20.06 14.07
N ARG A 259 -13.60 21.37 13.94
CA ARG A 259 -14.44 22.26 13.14
C ARG A 259 -13.79 22.46 11.78
N VAL A 260 -14.54 22.37 10.69
CA VAL A 260 -14.04 22.58 9.33
C VAL A 260 -14.82 23.73 8.71
N GLN A 261 -14.13 24.78 8.31
CA GLN A 261 -14.71 25.96 7.67
C GLN A 261 -14.25 26.04 6.22
N VAL A 262 -15.18 26.20 5.29
CA VAL A 262 -14.90 26.38 3.85
C VAL A 262 -14.92 27.87 3.51
N ALA A 263 -14.01 28.34 2.66
CA ALA A 263 -13.93 29.75 2.27
C ALA A 263 -15.22 30.33 1.64
N SER A 264 -15.99 29.49 0.94
CA SER A 264 -17.32 29.81 0.40
C SER A 264 -18.43 29.99 1.45
N GLY A 265 -18.16 29.68 2.73
CA GLY A 265 -19.02 29.99 3.87
C GLY A 265 -19.63 28.80 4.60
N ASP A 266 -19.29 27.57 4.22
CA ASP A 266 -19.74 26.36 4.91
C ASP A 266 -18.97 26.11 6.22
N ASP A 267 -19.60 25.45 7.19
CA ASP A 267 -19.05 25.28 8.55
C ASP A 267 -19.62 24.03 9.23
N GLU A 268 -18.78 23.00 9.35
CA GLU A 268 -19.17 21.67 9.83
C GLU A 268 -18.36 21.22 11.05
N MET A 269 -18.97 20.39 11.88
CA MET A 269 -18.32 19.79 13.04
C MET A 269 -18.15 18.28 12.83
N ILE A 270 -16.90 17.85 12.63
CA ILE A 270 -16.56 16.44 12.39
C ILE A 270 -16.12 15.75 13.68
N GLU A 271 -16.63 14.55 13.91
CA GLU A 271 -16.29 13.72 15.07
C GLU A 271 -15.25 12.65 14.69
N GLY A 272 -14.26 12.43 15.54
CA GLY A 272 -13.18 11.47 15.32
C GLY A 272 -13.58 10.04 15.67
N ALA A 273 -13.19 9.09 14.82
CA ALA A 273 -13.22 7.66 15.12
C ALA A 273 -11.82 7.17 15.57
N PRO A 274 -11.72 6.18 16.47
CA PRO A 274 -10.45 5.59 16.87
C PRO A 274 -9.81 4.78 15.73
N VAL A 275 -8.50 4.95 15.53
CA VAL A 275 -7.75 4.17 14.53
C VAL A 275 -7.27 2.84 15.16
N PRO A 276 -7.57 1.67 14.57
CA PRO A 276 -7.07 0.38 15.07
C PRO A 276 -5.54 0.36 15.18
N GLY A 277 -5.02 -0.11 16.32
CA GLY A 277 -3.57 -0.20 16.57
C GLY A 277 -2.86 1.13 16.88
N LYS A 278 -3.54 2.28 16.90
CA LYS A 278 -2.92 3.58 17.23
C LYS A 278 -3.74 4.33 18.30
N ASP A 279 -3.31 4.21 19.55
CA ASP A 279 -4.05 4.71 20.72
C ASP A 279 -4.21 6.23 20.78
N ASN A 280 -3.19 6.98 20.34
CA ASN A 280 -3.16 8.45 20.40
C ASN A 280 -3.70 9.13 19.12
N GLN A 281 -4.32 8.38 18.21
CA GLN A 281 -4.78 8.90 16.91
C GLN A 281 -6.27 8.68 16.71
N MET A 282 -6.94 9.72 16.20
CA MET A 282 -8.33 9.66 15.78
C MET A 282 -8.48 10.24 14.37
N LEU A 283 -9.35 9.62 13.58
CA LEU A 283 -9.64 10.00 12.21
C LEU A 283 -11.06 10.55 12.15
N ALA A 284 -11.18 11.86 11.96
CA ALA A 284 -12.46 12.51 11.71
C ALA A 284 -12.71 12.57 10.20
N SER A 285 -13.96 12.41 9.76
CA SER A 285 -14.29 12.44 8.33
C SER A 285 -15.63 13.07 8.02
N ALA A 286 -15.72 13.74 6.87
CA ALA A 286 -16.96 14.22 6.28
C ALA A 286 -16.97 13.93 4.77
N PRO A 287 -18.11 13.58 4.17
CA PRO A 287 -18.25 13.64 2.72
C PRO A 287 -18.07 15.09 2.25
N THR A 288 -17.44 15.29 1.10
CA THR A 288 -17.45 16.58 0.40
C THR A 288 -18.44 16.54 -0.76
N ALA A 289 -18.97 17.69 -1.15
CA ALA A 289 -19.80 17.85 -2.33
C ALA A 289 -19.53 19.20 -2.99
N LEU A 290 -19.73 19.28 -4.30
CA LEU A 290 -19.78 20.56 -5.00
C LEU A 290 -21.19 21.16 -4.82
N GLY A 291 -21.28 22.43 -4.41
CA GLY A 291 -22.57 23.10 -4.26
C GLY A 291 -22.58 24.29 -3.28
N LEU A 292 -23.77 24.73 -2.90
CA LEU A 292 -23.98 25.83 -1.96
C LEU A 292 -23.81 25.37 -0.49
N PRO A 293 -23.25 26.24 0.39
CA PRO A 293 -22.99 25.93 1.81
C PRO A 293 -24.27 25.72 2.63
N LYS A 294 -24.28 24.73 3.53
CA LYS A 294 -25.43 24.30 4.35
C LYS A 294 -25.11 23.95 5.80
N LEU A 295 -24.19 24.67 6.44
CA LEU A 295 -24.09 24.90 7.90
C LEU A 295 -24.78 23.85 8.81
N GLY A 296 -24.08 22.77 9.10
CA GLY A 296 -24.47 21.75 10.08
C GLY A 296 -25.29 20.57 9.52
N ASP A 297 -25.18 20.28 8.22
CA ASP A 297 -25.79 19.09 7.59
C ASP A 297 -24.84 17.88 7.52
N GLY A 298 -23.57 18.07 7.90
CA GLY A 298 -22.55 17.02 7.97
C GLY A 298 -21.89 16.70 6.62
N VAL A 299 -22.16 17.49 5.57
CA VAL A 299 -21.53 17.39 4.25
C VAL A 299 -20.81 18.70 3.95
N LEU A 300 -19.51 18.65 3.69
CA LEU A 300 -18.75 19.85 3.34
C LEU A 300 -19.08 20.27 1.91
N GLN A 301 -19.85 21.34 1.73
CA GLN A 301 -20.07 21.92 0.40
C GLN A 301 -19.02 22.97 0.05
N MET A 302 -18.49 22.88 -1.17
CA MET A 302 -17.41 23.75 -1.64
C MET A 302 -17.49 24.00 -3.15
N ILE A 303 -16.68 24.96 -3.59
CA ILE A 303 -16.52 25.41 -4.98
C ILE A 303 -15.07 25.12 -5.42
N GLY A 304 -14.83 25.00 -6.72
CA GLY A 304 -13.49 24.90 -7.29
C GLY A 304 -12.51 25.95 -6.74
N GLY A 305 -11.34 25.50 -6.28
CA GLY A 305 -10.31 26.36 -5.71
C GLY A 305 -10.54 26.88 -4.27
N ASP A 306 -11.62 26.49 -3.58
CA ASP A 306 -11.89 26.89 -2.19
C ASP A 306 -10.75 26.50 -1.23
N VAL A 307 -10.61 27.21 -0.11
CA VAL A 307 -9.69 26.85 0.98
C VAL A 307 -10.47 26.41 2.21
N LEU A 308 -10.25 25.17 2.62
CA LEU A 308 -10.76 24.61 3.87
C LEU A 308 -9.78 24.94 5.00
N THR A 309 -10.33 25.37 6.13
CA THR A 309 -9.59 25.57 7.39
C THR A 309 -10.15 24.61 8.44
N VAL A 310 -9.38 23.58 8.77
CA VAL A 310 -9.69 22.67 9.89
C VAL A 310 -9.14 23.27 11.17
N THR A 311 -9.97 23.38 12.20
CA THR A 311 -9.60 23.87 13.53
C THR A 311 -9.89 22.80 14.59
N TYR A 312 -8.86 22.39 15.30
CA TYR A 312 -8.93 21.53 16.48
C TYR A 312 -8.64 22.36 17.75
N VAL A 313 -9.31 22.05 18.86
CA VAL A 313 -9.08 22.69 20.16
C VAL A 313 -8.46 21.66 21.10
N ASP A 314 -7.18 21.86 21.40
CA ASP A 314 -6.41 21.06 22.34
C ASP A 314 -6.75 21.51 23.78
N ASP A 315 -7.40 20.64 24.54
CA ASP A 315 -7.88 20.93 25.90
C ASP A 315 -6.73 21.01 26.94
N SER A 316 -5.55 20.42 26.68
CA SER A 316 -4.39 20.42 27.59
C SER A 316 -3.08 20.04 26.88
N THR A 317 -2.37 21.06 26.38
CA THR A 317 -1.01 20.88 25.85
C THR A 317 -0.03 20.31 26.88
N VAL A 318 1.03 19.63 26.40
CA VAL A 318 2.16 19.12 27.22
C VAL A 318 2.81 20.21 28.10
N ASP A 319 2.75 21.49 27.67
CA ASP A 319 3.25 22.65 28.43
C ASP A 319 2.25 23.17 29.51
N GLY A 320 1.11 22.51 29.69
CA GLY A 320 0.08 22.86 30.69
C GLY A 320 -0.85 24.01 30.30
N GLN A 321 -0.85 24.46 29.04
CA GLN A 321 -1.79 25.46 28.53
C GLN A 321 -3.07 24.77 28.01
N LYS A 322 -4.23 25.28 28.42
CA LYS A 322 -5.55 24.75 28.06
C LYS A 322 -6.20 25.54 26.93
N GLY A 323 -6.89 24.85 26.02
CA GLY A 323 -7.70 25.45 24.96
C GLY A 323 -6.86 26.04 23.82
N VAL A 324 -5.78 25.36 23.42
CA VAL A 324 -4.91 25.82 22.33
C VAL A 324 -5.51 25.43 20.99
N THR A 325 -5.91 26.41 20.19
CA THR A 325 -6.42 26.19 18.84
C THR A 325 -5.30 25.80 17.89
N ARG A 326 -5.38 24.63 17.27
CA ARG A 326 -4.54 24.19 16.15
C ARG A 326 -5.34 24.30 14.86
N SER A 327 -4.73 24.79 13.79
CA SER A 327 -5.41 24.91 12.49
C SER A 327 -4.57 24.43 11.32
N GLY A 328 -5.13 23.60 10.45
CA GLY A 328 -4.57 23.22 9.16
C GLY A 328 -5.38 23.85 8.01
N LYS A 329 -4.72 24.11 6.88
CA LYS A 329 -5.36 24.64 5.67
C LYS A 329 -5.11 23.73 4.47
N VAL A 330 -6.15 23.56 3.65
CA VAL A 330 -6.18 22.66 2.50
C VAL A 330 -6.92 23.36 1.36
N LYS A 331 -6.48 23.20 0.12
CA LYS A 331 -7.16 23.73 -1.07
C LYS A 331 -7.99 22.63 -1.73
N ALA A 332 -9.25 22.92 -2.05
CA ALA A 332 -10.09 22.10 -2.90
C ALA A 332 -9.68 22.27 -4.37
N VAL A 333 -9.59 21.15 -5.10
CA VAL A 333 -9.32 21.08 -6.53
C VAL A 333 -10.20 20.00 -7.16
N SER A 334 -10.41 20.07 -8.47
CA SER A 334 -11.14 19.05 -9.23
C SER A 334 -10.31 18.62 -10.42
N THR A 335 -9.84 17.38 -10.41
CA THR A 335 -9.14 16.80 -11.55
C THR A 335 -10.12 16.59 -12.71
N GLY A 336 -9.90 17.31 -13.82
CA GLY A 336 -10.80 17.32 -14.96
C GLY A 336 -10.83 16.00 -15.74
N VAL A 337 -12.02 15.43 -15.98
CA VAL A 337 -12.21 14.17 -16.72
C VAL A 337 -13.26 14.32 -17.80
N VAL A 338 -12.88 14.05 -19.05
CA VAL A 338 -13.77 14.01 -20.22
C VAL A 338 -14.13 12.58 -20.62
N GLY A 339 -15.33 12.34 -21.15
CA GLY A 339 -15.76 11.03 -21.64
C GLY A 339 -17.02 11.03 -22.50
N PHE A 340 -17.29 9.89 -23.13
CA PHE A 340 -18.50 9.62 -23.91
C PHE A 340 -19.52 8.84 -23.07
N TYR A 341 -20.79 9.26 -23.09
CA TYR A 341 -21.85 8.69 -22.25
C TYR A 341 -23.12 8.39 -23.06
N LEU A 342 -24.01 7.57 -22.49
CA LEU A 342 -25.36 7.39 -22.99
C LEU A 342 -26.25 8.60 -22.64
N GLY A 343 -27.47 8.61 -23.15
CA GLY A 343 -28.44 9.69 -22.93
C GLY A 343 -28.91 9.89 -21.47
N ASP A 344 -28.46 9.04 -20.55
CA ASP A 344 -28.73 9.09 -19.11
C ASP A 344 -27.70 9.90 -18.30
N LEU A 345 -26.61 10.36 -18.94
CA LEU A 345 -25.48 11.07 -18.31
C LEU A 345 -24.77 10.30 -17.17
N ALA A 346 -24.99 8.99 -17.09
CA ALA A 346 -24.44 8.14 -16.02
C ALA A 346 -23.70 6.92 -16.56
N THR A 347 -24.16 6.33 -17.67
CA THR A 347 -23.56 5.13 -18.24
C THR A 347 -22.52 5.49 -19.31
N PRO A 348 -21.24 5.10 -19.18
CA PRO A 348 -20.24 5.31 -20.22
C PRO A 348 -20.62 4.62 -21.53
N ALA A 349 -20.43 5.30 -22.67
CA ALA A 349 -20.71 4.74 -23.98
C ALA A 349 -19.53 3.90 -24.47
N SER A 350 -19.69 2.57 -24.53
CA SER A 350 -18.68 1.67 -25.11
C SER A 350 -18.62 1.72 -26.64
N VAL A 351 -19.71 2.18 -27.27
CA VAL A 351 -19.92 2.21 -28.72
C VAL A 351 -20.74 3.44 -29.08
N ALA A 352 -20.36 4.12 -30.16
CA ALA A 352 -21.12 5.19 -30.79
C ALA A 352 -21.87 4.66 -32.02
N TYR A 353 -23.10 5.14 -32.23
CA TYR A 353 -23.97 4.71 -33.34
C TYR A 353 -24.26 5.87 -34.29
N PRO A 354 -23.87 5.80 -35.58
CA PRO A 354 -24.23 6.81 -36.57
C PRO A 354 -25.74 7.00 -36.67
N GLY A 355 -26.19 8.26 -36.78
CA GLY A 355 -27.60 8.62 -36.76
C GLY A 355 -28.19 8.83 -35.36
N GLN A 356 -27.52 8.41 -34.28
CA GLN A 356 -27.87 8.78 -32.90
C GLN A 356 -26.96 9.89 -32.38
N PRO A 357 -27.47 10.86 -31.60
CA PRO A 357 -26.63 11.87 -30.99
C PRO A 357 -25.80 11.27 -29.85
N GLN A 358 -24.48 11.37 -29.96
CA GLN A 358 -23.53 10.92 -28.95
C GLN A 358 -23.38 11.99 -27.87
N VAL A 359 -23.47 11.62 -26.58
CA VAL A 359 -23.25 12.55 -25.48
C VAL A 359 -21.76 12.61 -25.16
N VAL A 360 -21.23 13.83 -25.03
CA VAL A 360 -19.90 14.13 -24.52
C VAL A 360 -20.08 14.87 -23.19
N MET A 361 -19.35 14.45 -22.18
CA MET A 361 -19.42 15.03 -20.84
C MET A 361 -18.01 15.33 -20.32
N LEU A 362 -17.82 16.51 -19.77
CA LEU A 362 -16.65 16.91 -18.99
C LEU A 362 -17.09 17.10 -17.53
N ARG A 363 -16.35 16.50 -16.59
CA ARG A 363 -16.49 16.76 -15.16
C ARG A 363 -15.25 17.50 -14.68
N ASP A 364 -15.42 18.75 -14.30
CA ASP A 364 -14.38 19.64 -13.77
C ASP A 364 -15.03 20.72 -12.90
N GLY A 365 -14.85 20.61 -11.58
CA GLY A 365 -15.35 21.58 -10.61
C GLY A 365 -14.54 22.87 -10.50
N ASP A 366 -13.30 22.93 -11.02
CA ASP A 366 -12.48 24.14 -11.04
C ASP A 366 -12.85 25.10 -12.19
N LEU A 367 -13.74 24.64 -13.10
CA LEU A 367 -14.42 25.50 -14.07
C LEU A 367 -15.62 26.27 -13.48
N ASP A 368 -16.32 25.78 -12.46
CA ASP A 368 -17.45 26.48 -11.81
C ASP A 368 -16.94 27.66 -10.95
N LYS A 369 -17.10 28.88 -11.47
CA LYS A 369 -16.64 30.13 -10.82
C LYS A 369 -17.79 31.08 -10.51
N SER A 370 -19.00 30.81 -10.98
CA SER A 370 -20.15 31.71 -10.88
C SER A 370 -21.47 30.95 -10.67
N PRO A 371 -22.52 31.58 -10.11
CA PRO A 371 -23.82 30.89 -9.88
C PRO A 371 -24.61 30.55 -11.16
N ALA A 372 -24.09 30.88 -12.34
CA ALA A 372 -24.77 30.69 -13.62
C ALA A 372 -24.04 29.62 -14.43
N ALA A 373 -24.79 28.74 -15.11
CA ALA A 373 -24.23 27.64 -15.87
C ALA A 373 -23.12 28.10 -16.83
N GLU A 374 -21.90 27.62 -16.59
CA GLU A 374 -20.75 28.00 -17.39
C GLU A 374 -20.66 27.18 -18.69
N GLN A 375 -19.81 27.63 -19.61
CA GLN A 375 -19.66 27.06 -20.94
C GLN A 375 -18.18 26.83 -21.28
N VAL A 376 -17.87 25.64 -21.80
CA VAL A 376 -16.52 25.26 -22.23
C VAL A 376 -16.55 24.69 -23.65
N THR A 377 -15.56 25.04 -24.48
CA THR A 377 -15.45 24.56 -25.86
C THR A 377 -14.43 23.44 -25.95
N LEU A 378 -14.85 22.27 -26.44
CA LEU A 378 -13.98 21.12 -26.74
C LEU A 378 -14.05 20.78 -28.23
N THR A 379 -12.98 20.20 -28.78
CA THR A 379 -12.99 19.66 -30.14
C THR A 379 -13.09 18.15 -30.09
N VAL A 380 -14.08 17.59 -30.79
CA VAL A 380 -14.26 16.15 -30.99
C VAL A 380 -13.81 15.83 -32.41
N THR A 381 -12.90 14.88 -32.57
CA THR A 381 -12.43 14.42 -33.88
C THR A 381 -12.88 12.98 -34.16
N SER A 382 -13.17 12.69 -35.42
CA SER A 382 -13.34 11.33 -35.92
C SER A 382 -12.06 10.95 -36.65
N ARG A 383 -11.38 9.87 -36.24
CA ARG A 383 -10.15 9.38 -36.86
C ARG A 383 -10.29 7.94 -37.37
N TYR A 384 -9.63 7.65 -38.48
CA TYR A 384 -9.59 6.32 -39.09
C TYR A 384 -8.14 5.85 -39.28
N LYS A 385 -7.97 4.52 -39.33
CA LYS A 385 -6.67 3.88 -39.49
C LYS A 385 -6.31 3.79 -40.97
N VAL A 386 -5.11 4.23 -41.34
CA VAL A 386 -4.57 4.07 -42.70
C VAL A 386 -3.42 3.08 -42.68
N GLU A 387 -3.61 1.96 -43.39
CA GLU A 387 -2.53 1.02 -43.69
C GLU A 387 -1.71 1.56 -44.88
N GLU A 388 -0.39 1.69 -44.74
CA GLU A 388 0.50 2.14 -45.83
C GLU A 388 0.70 1.06 -46.91
N ALA A 389 -0.32 0.84 -47.73
CA ALA A 389 -0.21 0.09 -48.97
C ALA A 389 0.19 1.00 -50.14
N GLU A 390 1.50 1.26 -50.31
CA GLU A 390 2.21 1.41 -51.61
C GLU A 390 3.65 1.96 -51.44
N LYS A 391 4.62 1.07 -51.15
CA LYS A 391 6.02 1.35 -51.51
C LYS A 391 6.19 1.13 -53.02
N LYS A 392 6.40 2.22 -53.76
CA LYS A 392 6.79 2.17 -55.18
C LYS A 392 8.13 1.46 -55.37
N GLU A 393 8.28 0.84 -56.54
CA GLU A 393 9.51 0.18 -56.99
C GLU A 393 10.71 1.14 -56.98
N SER A 394 11.76 0.76 -56.24
CA SER A 394 13.15 1.13 -56.54
C SER A 394 14.08 0.04 -56.02
N ASP A 395 15.00 -0.43 -56.86
CA ASP A 395 16.04 -1.39 -56.50
C ASP A 395 16.83 -0.95 -55.26
N ASP A 396 16.78 -1.75 -54.19
CA ASP A 396 17.99 -2.18 -53.48
C ASP A 396 17.70 -3.42 -52.61
N LEU A 397 18.33 -4.54 -52.97
CA LEU A 397 18.20 -5.83 -52.28
C LEU A 397 19.13 -5.90 -51.07
N LEU A 398 18.78 -5.25 -49.95
CA LEU A 398 19.42 -5.47 -48.62
C LEU A 398 18.68 -4.74 -47.48
N ASP A 399 17.60 -5.33 -46.95
CA ASP A 399 17.20 -5.20 -45.52
C ASP A 399 15.98 -6.08 -45.17
N ILE A 400 16.22 -7.38 -44.93
CA ILE A 400 15.18 -8.36 -44.55
C ILE A 400 15.10 -8.57 -43.01
N PHE A 401 15.98 -7.94 -42.23
CA PHE A 401 16.10 -8.17 -40.78
C PHE A 401 15.85 -6.93 -39.89
N ALA A 402 15.49 -5.79 -40.46
CA ALA A 402 14.99 -4.65 -39.70
C ALA A 402 13.50 -4.86 -39.36
N LYS A 403 13.22 -5.45 -38.18
CA LYS A 403 11.93 -5.23 -37.51
C LYS A 403 11.91 -3.77 -37.05
N GLY A 404 11.44 -2.88 -37.91
CA GLY A 404 11.00 -1.55 -37.51
C GLY A 404 9.68 -1.66 -36.74
N ASP A 405 9.48 -0.79 -35.77
CA ASP A 405 8.18 -0.64 -35.12
C ASP A 405 7.17 -0.15 -36.16
N ASP A 406 6.05 -0.86 -36.32
CA ASP A 406 4.93 -0.44 -37.15
C ASP A 406 4.30 0.83 -36.54
N GLN A 407 4.78 2.01 -36.94
CA GLN A 407 4.20 3.29 -36.53
C GLN A 407 2.84 3.48 -37.22
N GLU A 408 1.79 3.02 -36.55
CA GLU A 408 0.41 3.15 -37.01
C GLU A 408 0.03 4.62 -37.21
N SER A 409 -0.22 5.03 -38.46
CA SER A 409 -0.65 6.39 -38.77
C SER A 409 -2.18 6.49 -38.77
N TRP A 410 -2.71 7.24 -37.81
CA TRP A 410 -4.10 7.67 -37.80
C TRP A 410 -4.28 8.93 -38.65
N ARG A 411 -5.41 9.03 -39.36
CA ARG A 411 -5.81 10.26 -40.04
C ARG A 411 -7.16 10.73 -39.53
N ASP A 412 -7.26 12.02 -39.26
CA ASP A 412 -8.53 12.65 -38.95
C ASP A 412 -9.40 12.68 -40.22
N ARG A 413 -10.65 12.23 -40.08
CA ARG A 413 -11.70 12.32 -41.10
C ARG A 413 -12.40 13.67 -41.00
N ASP A 414 -12.80 14.02 -39.79
CA ASP A 414 -13.64 15.18 -39.49
C ASP A 414 -13.40 15.68 -38.06
N SER A 415 -13.71 16.95 -37.80
CA SER A 415 -13.54 17.59 -36.49
C SER A 415 -14.62 18.65 -36.25
N VAL A 416 -15.28 18.56 -35.10
CA VAL A 416 -16.35 19.48 -34.69
C VAL A 416 -16.00 20.10 -33.33
N THR A 417 -16.01 21.43 -33.26
CA THR A 417 -15.90 22.16 -31.99
C THR A 417 -17.27 22.31 -31.35
N VAL A 418 -17.44 21.68 -30.19
CA VAL A 418 -18.69 21.62 -29.44
C VAL A 418 -18.61 22.49 -28.18
N MET A 419 -19.71 23.15 -27.87
CA MET A 419 -19.86 23.95 -26.65
C MET A 419 -20.64 23.14 -25.62
N LEU A 420 -19.95 22.67 -24.58
CA LEU A 420 -20.58 22.00 -23.44
C LEU A 420 -21.10 23.09 -22.51
N THR A 421 -22.34 22.92 -22.06
CA THR A 421 -22.95 23.79 -21.04
C THR A 421 -23.13 22.98 -19.77
N GLU A 422 -22.98 23.64 -18.63
CA GLU A 422 -23.20 23.00 -17.33
C GLU A 422 -24.66 22.52 -17.16
N VAL A 423 -24.82 21.32 -16.58
CA VAL A 423 -26.12 20.64 -16.46
C VAL A 423 -26.60 20.62 -15.00
N GLY A 424 -27.64 21.39 -14.69
CA GLY A 424 -28.28 21.34 -13.38
C GLY A 424 -29.73 21.87 -13.36
N GLU A 425 -30.43 21.60 -12.27
CA GLU A 425 -31.81 22.06 -12.02
C GLU A 425 -31.81 23.10 -10.89
N GLY A 426 -32.19 24.35 -11.18
CA GLY A 426 -32.33 25.38 -10.15
C GLY A 426 -32.16 26.81 -10.66
N PRO A 427 -32.27 27.82 -9.78
CA PRO A 427 -31.95 29.22 -10.07
C PRO A 427 -30.44 29.50 -10.08
N GLU A 428 -29.64 28.63 -9.44
CA GLU A 428 -28.19 28.63 -9.45
C GLU A 428 -27.74 27.22 -9.82
N ILE A 429 -26.81 27.09 -10.78
CA ILE A 429 -26.30 25.81 -11.27
C ILE A 429 -24.84 25.72 -10.84
N ARG A 430 -24.53 24.68 -10.05
CA ARG A 430 -23.20 24.39 -9.50
C ARG A 430 -23.05 22.88 -9.34
N THR A 431 -22.51 22.26 -10.37
CA THR A 431 -22.38 20.80 -10.52
C THR A 431 -20.99 20.40 -10.99
N GLY A 432 -20.28 21.29 -11.70
CA GLY A 432 -19.03 20.95 -12.38
C GLY A 432 -19.20 19.91 -13.49
N VAL A 433 -20.43 19.65 -13.94
CA VAL A 433 -20.74 18.67 -15.00
C VAL A 433 -21.23 19.40 -16.23
N PHE A 434 -20.36 19.47 -17.24
CA PHE A 434 -20.64 20.07 -18.53
C PHE A 434 -20.98 18.97 -19.53
N ALA A 435 -22.05 19.14 -20.30
CA ALA A 435 -22.39 18.17 -21.34
C ALA A 435 -22.85 18.83 -22.65
N CYS A 436 -22.66 18.12 -23.75
CA CYS A 436 -23.28 18.42 -25.04
C CYS A 436 -23.71 17.13 -25.75
N LYS A 437 -24.55 17.29 -26.78
CA LYS A 437 -24.93 16.21 -27.70
C LYS A 437 -24.35 16.51 -29.07
N VAL A 438 -23.53 15.60 -29.57
CA VAL A 438 -22.89 15.69 -30.88
C VAL A 438 -23.70 14.83 -31.85
N GLN A 439 -24.20 15.42 -32.93
CA GLN A 439 -24.95 14.65 -33.91
C GLN A 439 -23.98 13.85 -34.77
N LEU A 440 -24.14 12.52 -34.82
CA LEU A 440 -23.35 11.65 -35.68
C LEU A 440 -24.10 11.37 -36.99
N ALA A 441 -23.40 11.47 -38.12
CA ALA A 441 -23.89 11.07 -39.43
C ALA A 441 -22.93 10.07 -40.10
N VAL A 442 -23.44 9.32 -41.09
CA VAL A 442 -22.62 8.48 -41.95
C VAL A 442 -22.04 9.33 -43.08
N THR A 443 -20.74 9.21 -43.35
CA THR A 443 -20.12 9.84 -44.54
C THR A 443 -20.53 9.09 -45.81
N ASP A 444 -21.33 9.74 -46.68
CA ASP A 444 -21.67 9.25 -48.01
C ASP A 444 -20.48 9.41 -49.00
N ASP A 445 -20.34 8.47 -49.95
CA ASP A 445 -19.29 8.48 -50.97
C ASP A 445 -19.37 9.73 -51.87
N GLY A 446 -18.46 10.69 -51.65
CA GLY A 446 -18.26 11.86 -52.52
C GLY A 446 -18.50 13.23 -51.90
N ILE A 447 -18.74 13.32 -50.59
CA ILE A 447 -18.79 14.59 -49.84
C ILE A 447 -17.51 14.70 -48.99
N GLU A 448 -16.75 15.78 -49.17
CA GLU A 448 -15.68 16.14 -48.24
C GLU A 448 -16.31 16.76 -46.97
N PRO A 449 -15.99 16.26 -45.76
CA PRO A 449 -16.56 16.80 -44.52
C PRO A 449 -16.12 18.26 -44.28
N GLU A 450 -17.07 19.12 -43.91
CA GLU A 450 -16.79 20.51 -43.56
C GLU A 450 -16.38 20.60 -42.08
N THR A 451 -15.09 20.84 -41.83
CA THR A 451 -14.56 21.00 -40.46
C THR A 451 -15.25 22.15 -39.72
N ASN A 452 -15.66 21.92 -38.46
CA ASN A 452 -16.48 22.80 -37.61
C ASN A 452 -17.94 23.04 -38.09
N ASP A 453 -18.57 22.06 -38.74
CA ASP A 453 -20.03 22.03 -38.82
C ASP A 453 -20.68 21.58 -37.48
N ALA A 454 -21.98 21.24 -37.49
CA ALA A 454 -22.71 20.76 -36.30
C ALA A 454 -22.93 19.23 -36.28
N VAL A 455 -22.36 18.48 -37.23
CA VAL A 455 -22.69 17.08 -37.52
C VAL A 455 -21.42 16.29 -37.85
N LEU A 456 -20.84 15.67 -36.83
CA LEU A 456 -19.61 14.91 -36.97
C LEU A 456 -19.83 13.68 -37.87
N GLN A 457 -19.10 13.63 -38.99
CA GLN A 457 -19.21 12.57 -39.98
C GLN A 457 -18.34 11.37 -39.60
N THR A 458 -18.92 10.17 -39.71
CA THR A 458 -18.35 8.91 -39.21
C THR A 458 -18.60 7.76 -40.16
N GLN A 459 -17.74 6.75 -40.14
CA GLN A 459 -17.94 5.45 -40.79
C GLN A 459 -17.74 4.30 -39.78
N GLU A 460 -18.12 3.09 -40.18
CA GLU A 460 -17.89 1.90 -39.37
C GLU A 460 -16.38 1.69 -39.12
N LEU A 461 -16.02 1.35 -37.88
CA LEU A 461 -14.62 1.22 -37.39
C LEU A 461 -13.84 2.53 -37.17
N ASP A 462 -14.44 3.71 -37.38
CA ASP A 462 -13.84 4.97 -36.92
C ASP A 462 -13.71 5.03 -35.39
N GLU A 463 -12.72 5.77 -34.88
CA GLU A 463 -12.61 6.16 -33.48
C GLU A 463 -12.96 7.64 -33.31
N LEU A 464 -13.93 7.92 -32.44
CA LEU A 464 -14.19 9.26 -31.94
C LEU A 464 -13.21 9.56 -30.82
N VAL A 465 -12.64 10.77 -30.81
CA VAL A 465 -11.64 11.23 -29.84
C VAL A 465 -12.05 12.59 -29.32
N VAL A 466 -11.93 12.79 -28.01
CA VAL A 466 -12.03 14.10 -27.38
C VAL A 466 -10.85 14.30 -26.44
N LYS A 467 -10.26 15.49 -26.47
CA LYS A 467 -9.12 15.86 -25.62
C LYS A 467 -9.50 17.06 -24.75
N TYR A 468 -9.07 17.02 -23.49
CA TYR A 468 -9.20 18.12 -22.55
C TYR A 468 -7.88 18.38 -21.83
N THR A 469 -7.50 19.65 -21.68
CA THR A 469 -6.31 20.06 -20.92
C THR A 469 -6.75 20.70 -19.62
N ASP A 470 -6.63 19.96 -18.54
CA ASP A 470 -6.80 20.45 -17.17
C ASP A 470 -5.57 21.29 -16.76
N ALA A 471 -5.78 22.39 -16.06
CA ALA A 471 -4.73 23.30 -15.59
C ALA A 471 -4.41 23.17 -14.08
N VAL A 472 -5.29 22.58 -13.28
CA VAL A 472 -5.15 22.47 -11.81
C VAL A 472 -5.73 21.15 -11.36
N HIS A 473 -4.87 20.23 -10.90
CA HIS A 473 -5.31 18.91 -10.47
C HIS A 473 -4.74 18.52 -9.10
N LEU A 474 -5.18 17.38 -8.57
CA LEU A 474 -4.74 16.85 -7.27
C LEU A 474 -3.22 16.79 -7.10
N HIS A 475 -2.47 16.49 -8.17
CA HIS A 475 -1.02 16.31 -8.13
C HIS A 475 -0.17 17.58 -8.45
N GLY A 476 -0.77 18.76 -8.66
CA GLY A 476 -0.03 19.97 -9.05
C GLY A 476 -0.76 20.94 -9.99
N ASP A 477 -0.07 22.02 -10.37
CA ASP A 477 -0.55 23.08 -11.29
C ASP A 477 0.14 23.02 -12.67
N GLU A 478 0.60 21.83 -13.08
CA GLU A 478 1.08 21.60 -14.44
C GLU A 478 -0.09 21.19 -15.34
N PRO A 479 -0.18 21.70 -16.58
CA PRO A 479 -1.27 21.34 -17.47
C PRO A 479 -1.21 19.84 -17.84
N ARG A 480 -2.33 19.15 -17.65
CA ARG A 480 -2.49 17.70 -17.89
C ARG A 480 -3.51 17.48 -18.98
N GLU A 481 -3.10 16.78 -20.04
CA GLU A 481 -4.05 16.30 -21.05
C GLU A 481 -4.74 15.00 -20.61
N THR A 482 -6.05 14.94 -20.88
CA THR A 482 -6.88 13.74 -20.80
C THR A 482 -7.49 13.49 -22.19
N GLU A 483 -7.45 12.24 -22.64
CA GLU A 483 -8.01 11.80 -23.92
C GLU A 483 -9.02 10.69 -23.65
N ALA A 484 -10.21 10.80 -24.23
CA ALA A 484 -11.23 9.76 -24.22
C ALA A 484 -11.56 9.33 -25.65
N THR A 485 -11.80 8.03 -25.84
CA THR A 485 -12.07 7.44 -27.16
C THR A 485 -13.29 6.52 -27.13
N VAL A 486 -14.04 6.46 -28.24
CA VAL A 486 -15.13 5.48 -28.43
C VAL A 486 -15.19 5.02 -29.89
N LYS A 487 -15.53 3.73 -30.11
CA LYS A 487 -15.58 3.13 -31.45
C LYS A 487 -16.97 3.24 -32.08
N VAL A 488 -17.01 3.48 -33.38
CA VAL A 488 -18.24 3.58 -34.17
C VAL A 488 -18.67 2.21 -34.70
N SER A 489 -19.95 1.85 -34.55
CA SER A 489 -20.51 0.55 -34.95
C SER A 489 -21.70 0.65 -35.90
N GLY A 490 -21.95 -0.43 -36.65
CA GLY A 490 -23.08 -0.54 -37.57
C GLY A 490 -24.46 -0.55 -36.88
N SER A 491 -25.51 -0.26 -37.67
CA SER A 491 -26.87 -0.04 -37.20
C SER A 491 -27.56 -1.29 -36.62
N VAL A 492 -28.19 -1.17 -35.45
CA VAL A 492 -28.90 -2.28 -34.77
C VAL A 492 -30.41 -2.22 -35.01
N ASN A 493 -31.01 -3.34 -35.46
CA ASN A 493 -32.46 -3.56 -35.48
C ASN A 493 -32.94 -4.19 -34.15
N SER A 494 -34.03 -3.70 -33.56
CA SER A 494 -34.51 -4.14 -32.23
C SER A 494 -35.83 -4.92 -32.27
N GLY A 495 -35.94 -5.97 -31.45
CA GLY A 495 -37.15 -6.77 -31.23
C GLY A 495 -36.92 -7.90 -30.22
N VAL A 496 -37.85 -8.10 -29.27
CA VAL A 496 -37.70 -9.03 -28.13
C VAL A 496 -38.99 -9.84 -27.93
N THR A 497 -38.89 -11.12 -27.52
CA THR A 497 -40.00 -12.09 -27.43
C THR A 497 -40.33 -12.57 -26.00
N ALA A 498 -41.50 -13.19 -25.83
CA ALA A 498 -42.24 -13.29 -24.56
C ALA A 498 -41.81 -14.36 -23.55
N ASP A 499 -40.81 -15.20 -23.82
CA ASP A 499 -40.40 -16.30 -22.92
C ASP A 499 -39.80 -15.84 -21.58
N GLN A 500 -39.47 -14.55 -21.44
CA GLN A 500 -38.80 -13.98 -20.27
C GLN A 500 -39.65 -14.00 -18.98
N TYR A 501 -40.99 -13.96 -19.06
CA TYR A 501 -41.84 -13.74 -17.88
C TYR A 501 -41.92 -14.93 -16.91
N VAL A 502 -41.92 -16.18 -17.40
CA VAL A 502 -42.09 -17.37 -16.53
C VAL A 502 -40.84 -17.65 -15.71
N VAL A 503 -39.65 -17.29 -16.21
CA VAL A 503 -38.38 -17.43 -15.49
C VAL A 503 -38.30 -16.47 -14.29
N PHE A 504 -38.95 -15.31 -14.38
CA PHE A 504 -38.86 -14.26 -13.38
C PHE A 504 -39.53 -14.61 -12.04
N GLU A 505 -40.68 -15.30 -12.05
CA GLU A 505 -41.45 -15.61 -10.83
C GLU A 505 -40.74 -16.65 -9.94
N GLU A 506 -40.24 -17.74 -10.53
CA GLU A 506 -39.50 -18.77 -9.79
C GLU A 506 -38.15 -18.22 -9.27
N LEU A 507 -37.47 -17.37 -10.05
CA LEU A 507 -36.26 -16.67 -9.62
C LEU A 507 -36.52 -15.74 -8.42
N LEU A 508 -37.61 -14.97 -8.43
CA LEU A 508 -38.00 -14.10 -7.32
C LEU A 508 -38.28 -14.90 -6.04
N LYS A 509 -38.99 -16.02 -6.17
CA LYS A 509 -39.27 -16.95 -5.07
C LYS A 509 -37.99 -17.59 -4.50
N SER A 510 -37.06 -18.01 -5.36
CA SER A 510 -35.76 -18.55 -4.92
C SER A 510 -34.90 -17.51 -4.22
N ARG A 511 -34.82 -16.27 -4.72
CA ARG A 511 -34.12 -15.16 -4.04
C ARG A 511 -34.68 -14.92 -2.64
N LYS A 512 -36.00 -14.90 -2.49
CA LYS A 512 -36.65 -14.80 -1.17
C LYS A 512 -36.27 -15.97 -0.26
N GLY A 513 -36.27 -17.20 -0.78
CA GLY A 513 -35.88 -18.39 -0.01
C GLY A 513 -34.45 -18.36 0.52
N VAL A 514 -33.48 -17.90 -0.30
CA VAL A 514 -32.08 -17.73 0.11
C VAL A 514 -31.97 -16.71 1.24
N VAL A 515 -32.61 -15.52 1.12
CA VAL A 515 -32.54 -14.48 2.16
C VAL A 515 -33.22 -14.92 3.47
N GLU A 516 -34.34 -15.63 3.40
CA GLU A 516 -34.99 -16.22 4.60
C GLU A 516 -34.08 -17.26 5.27
N ALA A 517 -33.42 -18.12 4.49
CA ALA A 517 -32.49 -19.13 4.99
C ALA A 517 -31.22 -18.53 5.62
N GLU A 518 -30.64 -17.49 5.01
CA GLU A 518 -29.46 -16.80 5.52
C GLU A 518 -29.71 -16.14 6.88
N ALA A 519 -30.87 -15.50 7.06
CA ALA A 519 -31.30 -14.98 8.35
C ALA A 519 -31.49 -16.09 9.41
N LEU A 520 -31.99 -17.26 9.00
CA LEU A 520 -32.17 -18.42 9.90
C LEU A 520 -30.84 -19.08 10.28
N VAL A 521 -29.87 -19.19 9.36
CA VAL A 521 -28.50 -19.66 9.63
C VAL A 521 -27.79 -18.71 10.60
N GLY A 522 -27.82 -17.39 10.33
CA GLY A 522 -27.22 -16.39 11.22
C GLY A 522 -27.80 -16.42 12.63
N LEU A 523 -29.13 -16.52 12.77
CA LEU A 523 -29.78 -16.69 14.06
C LEU A 523 -29.42 -18.03 14.74
N GLY A 524 -29.26 -19.09 13.95
CA GLY A 524 -28.82 -20.40 14.43
C GLY A 524 -27.39 -20.38 14.98
N ALA A 525 -26.47 -19.67 14.31
CA ALA A 525 -25.10 -19.47 14.78
C ALA A 525 -25.07 -18.72 16.12
N ILE A 526 -25.79 -17.59 16.23
CA ILE A 526 -25.91 -16.83 17.49
C ILE A 526 -26.45 -17.72 18.63
N TYR A 527 -27.44 -18.58 18.36
CA TYR A 527 -27.91 -19.53 19.36
C TYR A 527 -26.86 -20.58 19.74
N LYS A 528 -26.03 -21.05 18.80
CA LYS A 528 -24.96 -22.00 19.08
C LYS A 528 -23.85 -21.37 19.93
N ASP A 529 -23.46 -20.12 19.63
CA ASP A 529 -22.50 -19.35 20.44
C ASP A 529 -23.01 -19.08 21.86
N MET A 530 -24.33 -18.96 22.03
CA MET A 530 -24.99 -18.86 23.35
C MET A 530 -25.18 -20.22 24.06
N GLY A 531 -24.74 -21.34 23.48
CA GLY A 531 -24.92 -22.68 24.03
C GLY A 531 -26.37 -23.20 24.00
N LEU A 532 -27.19 -22.73 23.05
CA LEU A 532 -28.60 -23.08 22.88
C LEU A 532 -28.79 -24.04 21.69
N ASP A 533 -28.08 -25.17 21.72
CA ASP A 533 -27.96 -26.13 20.61
C ASP A 533 -29.31 -26.63 20.05
N ASP A 534 -30.31 -26.85 20.90
CA ASP A 534 -31.67 -27.24 20.49
C ASP A 534 -32.32 -26.18 19.59
N ARG A 535 -32.12 -24.89 19.91
CA ARG A 535 -32.68 -23.76 19.14
C ARG A 535 -31.88 -23.52 17.87
N ALA A 536 -30.55 -23.64 17.93
CA ALA A 536 -29.70 -23.63 16.74
C ALA A 536 -30.13 -24.72 15.74
N SER A 537 -30.29 -25.96 16.25
CA SER A 537 -30.76 -27.12 15.49
C SER A 537 -32.21 -26.99 14.97
N GLN A 538 -33.05 -26.18 15.61
CA GLN A 538 -34.38 -25.84 15.08
C GLN A 538 -34.28 -24.85 13.92
N ARG A 539 -33.56 -23.73 14.07
CA ARG A 539 -33.40 -22.73 13.00
C ARG A 539 -32.68 -23.29 11.77
N ALA A 540 -31.70 -24.15 11.99
CA ALA A 540 -31.06 -24.90 10.91
C ALA A 540 -32.03 -25.81 10.13
N ARG A 541 -32.99 -26.46 10.79
CA ARG A 541 -34.05 -27.23 10.11
C ARG A 541 -34.98 -26.34 9.29
N GLU A 542 -35.41 -25.22 9.86
CA GLU A 542 -36.25 -24.24 9.16
C GLU A 542 -35.54 -23.64 7.93
N SER A 543 -34.21 -23.45 7.99
CA SER A 543 -33.37 -23.03 6.86
C SER A 543 -33.34 -24.09 5.75
N LEU A 544 -33.07 -25.35 6.09
CA LEU A 544 -33.03 -26.46 5.13
C LEU A 544 -34.33 -26.58 4.33
N GLU A 545 -35.49 -26.41 4.96
CA GLU A 545 -36.80 -26.42 4.30
C GLU A 545 -36.98 -25.32 3.24
N ARG A 546 -36.27 -24.18 3.37
CA ARG A 546 -36.28 -23.09 2.36
C ARG A 546 -35.33 -23.37 1.19
N VAL A 547 -34.23 -24.04 1.48
CA VAL A 547 -33.08 -24.22 0.58
C VAL A 547 -33.23 -25.46 -0.31
N ASP A 548 -33.72 -26.57 0.22
CA ASP A 548 -33.86 -27.84 -0.53
C ASP A 548 -34.65 -27.70 -1.85
N PRO A 549 -35.78 -26.98 -1.93
CA PRO A 549 -36.51 -26.76 -3.19
C PRO A 549 -35.66 -26.06 -4.28
N ILE A 550 -34.76 -25.16 -3.86
CA ILE A 550 -33.90 -24.38 -4.76
C ILE A 550 -32.86 -25.31 -5.41
N ILE A 551 -32.24 -26.18 -4.61
CA ILE A 551 -31.26 -27.18 -5.07
C ILE A 551 -31.90 -28.23 -5.99
N VAL A 552 -33.16 -28.61 -5.74
CA VAL A 552 -33.92 -29.50 -6.63
C VAL A 552 -34.19 -28.83 -7.98
N ASN A 553 -34.62 -27.55 -7.99
CA ASN A 553 -34.96 -26.80 -9.20
C ASN A 553 -33.76 -26.14 -9.93
N ARG A 554 -32.52 -26.41 -9.50
CA ARG A 554 -31.27 -25.76 -9.97
C ARG A 554 -31.11 -25.57 -11.48
N GLN A 555 -31.65 -26.46 -12.32
CA GLN A 555 -31.54 -26.35 -13.79
C GLN A 555 -32.24 -25.12 -14.38
N LYS A 556 -33.15 -24.48 -13.63
CA LYS A 556 -33.94 -23.32 -14.07
C LYS A 556 -33.49 -22.01 -13.42
N LEU A 557 -32.45 -22.05 -12.61
CA LEU A 557 -32.00 -20.93 -11.79
C LEU A 557 -30.57 -20.53 -12.18
N PRO A 558 -30.20 -19.24 -12.05
CA PRO A 558 -28.83 -18.82 -12.25
C PRO A 558 -27.90 -19.40 -11.16
N GLY A 559 -26.62 -19.56 -11.51
CA GLY A 559 -25.64 -20.30 -10.69
C GLY A 559 -25.45 -19.72 -9.29
N ASP A 560 -25.42 -18.38 -9.18
CA ASP A 560 -25.29 -17.63 -7.92
C ASP A 560 -26.30 -18.03 -6.84
N ILE A 561 -27.58 -18.16 -7.22
CA ILE A 561 -28.67 -18.56 -6.31
C ILE A 561 -28.53 -20.02 -5.89
N VAL A 562 -28.05 -20.89 -6.79
CA VAL A 562 -27.85 -22.31 -6.48
C VAL A 562 -26.62 -22.52 -5.61
N GLU A 563 -25.53 -21.80 -5.86
CA GLU A 563 -24.30 -21.84 -5.08
C GLU A 563 -24.53 -21.33 -3.65
N THR A 564 -25.23 -20.20 -3.50
CA THR A 564 -25.64 -19.70 -2.17
C THR A 564 -26.63 -20.64 -1.46
N ALA A 565 -27.53 -21.29 -2.19
CA ALA A 565 -28.40 -22.33 -1.62
C ALA A 565 -27.59 -23.53 -1.10
N PHE A 566 -26.64 -24.07 -1.87
CA PHE A 566 -25.74 -25.11 -1.36
C PHE A 566 -24.96 -24.64 -0.12
N ARG A 567 -24.48 -23.38 -0.11
CA ARG A 567 -23.79 -22.81 1.05
C ARG A 567 -24.62 -22.85 2.33
N LEU A 568 -25.83 -22.30 2.28
CA LEU A 568 -26.74 -22.27 3.42
C LEU A 568 -27.17 -23.67 3.86
N LYS A 569 -27.21 -24.65 2.94
CA LYS A 569 -27.47 -26.05 3.27
C LYS A 569 -26.38 -26.65 4.16
N TRP A 570 -25.11 -26.59 3.74
CA TRP A 570 -24.03 -27.19 4.54
C TRP A 570 -23.82 -26.43 5.86
N GLU A 571 -23.97 -25.10 5.87
CA GLU A 571 -23.91 -24.30 7.11
C GLU A 571 -25.00 -24.73 8.10
N SER A 572 -26.22 -25.00 7.61
CA SER A 572 -27.32 -25.54 8.43
C SER A 572 -27.03 -26.97 8.93
N GLU A 573 -26.36 -27.80 8.12
CA GLU A 573 -25.95 -29.16 8.54
C GLU A 573 -24.84 -29.13 9.60
N LEU A 574 -23.89 -28.21 9.51
CA LEU A 574 -22.87 -27.95 10.55
C LEU A 574 -23.48 -27.39 11.85
N LEU A 575 -24.48 -26.50 11.77
CA LEU A 575 -25.20 -26.01 12.96
C LEU A 575 -25.87 -27.16 13.74
N LYS A 576 -26.34 -28.20 13.04
CA LYS A 576 -26.91 -29.44 13.60
C LYS A 576 -25.88 -30.48 14.06
N ASP A 577 -24.58 -30.22 13.93
CA ASP A 577 -23.49 -31.19 14.16
C ASP A 577 -23.59 -32.47 13.29
N ASP A 578 -24.24 -32.34 12.12
CA ASP A 578 -24.50 -33.41 11.16
C ASP A 578 -23.41 -33.41 10.06
N PHE A 579 -22.18 -33.65 10.49
CA PHE A 579 -20.98 -33.58 9.64
C PHE A 579 -20.98 -34.59 8.49
N GLU A 580 -21.68 -35.73 8.64
CA GLU A 580 -21.79 -36.72 7.57
C GLU A 580 -22.68 -36.17 6.44
N SER A 581 -23.83 -35.58 6.76
CA SER A 581 -24.68 -34.89 5.78
C SER A 581 -23.98 -33.68 5.15
N ALA A 582 -23.32 -32.84 5.97
CA ALA A 582 -22.51 -31.72 5.47
C ALA A 582 -21.45 -32.22 4.47
N SER A 583 -20.70 -33.28 4.81
CA SER A 583 -19.70 -33.88 3.92
C SER A 583 -20.28 -34.38 2.59
N ALA A 584 -21.52 -34.91 2.61
CA ALA A 584 -22.22 -35.33 1.40
C ALA A 584 -22.66 -34.12 0.55
N THR A 585 -23.18 -33.06 1.18
CA THR A 585 -23.52 -31.79 0.51
C THR A 585 -22.28 -31.15 -0.12
N TYR A 586 -21.15 -31.11 0.57
CA TYR A 586 -19.88 -30.60 0.04
C TYR A 586 -19.37 -31.42 -1.15
N LEU A 587 -19.40 -32.76 -1.07
CA LEU A 587 -18.99 -33.63 -2.18
C LEU A 587 -19.96 -33.55 -3.38
N ALA A 588 -21.24 -33.28 -3.15
CA ALA A 588 -22.20 -32.99 -4.21
C ALA A 588 -21.92 -31.62 -4.85
N PHE A 589 -21.63 -30.59 -4.05
CA PHE A 589 -21.30 -29.26 -4.52
C PHE A 589 -20.05 -29.26 -5.42
N ASN A 590 -18.93 -29.81 -4.94
CA ASN A 590 -17.67 -29.86 -5.70
C ASN A 590 -17.82 -30.61 -7.04
N ARG A 591 -18.67 -31.65 -7.11
CA ARG A 591 -18.96 -32.37 -8.37
C ARG A 591 -19.79 -31.57 -9.37
N LEU A 592 -20.55 -30.58 -8.91
CA LEU A 592 -21.43 -29.75 -9.73
C LEU A 592 -20.80 -28.40 -10.09
N TYR A 593 -19.95 -27.86 -9.21
CA TYR A 593 -19.32 -26.55 -9.33
C TYR A 593 -17.81 -26.61 -8.99
N PRO A 594 -16.96 -27.32 -9.76
CA PRO A 594 -15.53 -27.47 -9.45
C PRO A 594 -14.74 -26.15 -9.48
N GLU A 595 -15.21 -25.17 -10.25
CA GLU A 595 -14.58 -23.83 -10.39
C GLU A 595 -15.08 -22.81 -9.36
N SER A 596 -16.06 -23.16 -8.51
CA SER A 596 -16.59 -22.19 -7.54
C SER A 596 -15.63 -22.00 -6.37
N VAL A 597 -15.27 -20.75 -6.11
CA VAL A 597 -14.48 -20.32 -4.94
C VAL A 597 -15.08 -20.80 -3.61
N LEU A 598 -16.40 -21.01 -3.55
CA LEU A 598 -17.08 -21.53 -2.37
C LEU A 598 -16.72 -22.99 -2.04
N ALA A 599 -16.24 -23.78 -3.02
CA ALA A 599 -15.87 -25.19 -2.81
C ALA A 599 -14.64 -25.33 -1.89
N ASP A 600 -13.74 -24.36 -1.95
CA ASP A 600 -12.56 -24.26 -1.09
C ASP A 600 -12.97 -23.90 0.36
N GLN A 601 -13.70 -22.79 0.52
CA GLN A 601 -14.23 -22.32 1.81
C GLN A 601 -15.08 -23.40 2.52
N ALA A 602 -15.88 -24.14 1.75
CA ALA A 602 -16.64 -25.31 2.18
C ALA A 602 -15.77 -26.39 2.84
N LEU A 603 -14.70 -26.83 2.17
CA LEU A 603 -13.82 -27.88 2.68
C LEU A 603 -12.97 -27.38 3.85
N MET A 604 -12.57 -26.10 3.83
CA MET A 604 -11.85 -25.45 4.94
C MET A 604 -12.71 -25.33 6.20
N THR A 605 -13.98 -24.94 6.08
CA THR A 605 -14.92 -24.88 7.22
C THR A 605 -15.22 -26.26 7.79
N LEU A 606 -15.42 -27.27 6.93
CA LEU A 606 -15.52 -28.68 7.36
C LEU A 606 -14.27 -29.11 8.14
N GLY A 607 -13.08 -28.89 7.59
CA GLY A 607 -11.83 -29.27 8.22
C GLY A 607 -11.64 -28.65 9.60
N ARG A 608 -11.90 -27.35 9.76
CA ARG A 608 -11.85 -26.64 11.05
C ARG A 608 -12.83 -27.27 12.07
N SER A 609 -14.09 -27.47 11.69
CA SER A 609 -15.10 -28.05 12.59
C SER A 609 -14.76 -29.49 13.07
N LEU A 610 -14.07 -30.27 12.24
CA LEU A 610 -13.57 -31.60 12.59
C LEU A 610 -12.36 -31.53 13.54
N VAL A 611 -11.51 -30.50 13.45
CA VAL A 611 -10.42 -30.23 14.41
C VAL A 611 -10.99 -29.87 15.78
N ASP A 612 -12.04 -29.04 15.83
CA ASP A 612 -12.66 -28.60 17.09
C ASP A 612 -13.34 -29.76 17.84
N ARG A 613 -13.96 -30.68 17.09
CA ARG A 613 -14.47 -31.96 17.61
C ARG A 613 -13.34 -32.93 18.04
N GLY A 614 -12.11 -32.71 17.58
CA GLY A 614 -10.95 -33.55 17.84
C GLY A 614 -10.89 -34.83 17.00
N ASP A 615 -11.58 -34.86 15.84
CA ASP A 615 -11.59 -35.93 14.84
C ASP A 615 -10.51 -35.67 13.76
N TYR A 616 -9.26 -35.48 14.19
CA TYR A 616 -8.16 -34.97 13.37
C TYR A 616 -7.89 -35.77 12.08
N ALA A 617 -8.08 -37.09 12.10
CA ALA A 617 -7.91 -37.93 10.91
C ALA A 617 -8.94 -37.60 9.80
N LYS A 618 -10.18 -37.26 10.17
CA LYS A 618 -11.19 -36.78 9.21
C LYS A 618 -10.86 -35.36 8.75
N ALA A 619 -10.38 -34.50 9.65
CA ALA A 619 -9.98 -33.13 9.31
C ALA A 619 -8.85 -33.09 8.27
N VAL A 620 -7.80 -33.89 8.46
CA VAL A 620 -6.68 -34.01 7.49
C VAL A 620 -7.18 -34.49 6.12
N ALA A 621 -8.14 -35.41 6.08
CA ALA A 621 -8.75 -35.86 4.83
C ALA A 621 -9.69 -34.81 4.19
N ALA A 622 -10.27 -33.89 4.96
CA ALA A 622 -11.05 -32.77 4.44
C ALA A 622 -10.15 -31.67 3.84
N PHE A 623 -9.11 -31.26 4.58
CA PHE A 623 -8.11 -30.31 4.07
C PHE A 623 -7.32 -30.89 2.87
N GLY A 624 -7.02 -32.19 2.87
CA GLY A 624 -6.36 -32.85 1.73
C GLY A 624 -7.14 -32.71 0.42
N LYS A 625 -8.48 -32.70 0.46
CA LYS A 625 -9.33 -32.49 -0.72
C LYS A 625 -9.27 -31.06 -1.26
N VAL A 626 -8.92 -30.07 -0.43
CA VAL A 626 -8.67 -28.69 -0.91
C VAL A 626 -7.49 -28.70 -1.89
N LEU A 627 -6.44 -29.46 -1.57
CA LEU A 627 -5.24 -29.60 -2.40
C LEU A 627 -5.47 -30.41 -3.69
N GLU A 628 -6.61 -31.11 -3.80
CA GLU A 628 -7.05 -31.86 -5.00
C GLU A 628 -7.93 -31.01 -5.94
N LEU A 629 -8.29 -29.78 -5.55
CA LEU A 629 -9.04 -28.85 -6.42
C LEU A 629 -8.15 -28.32 -7.56
N GLN A 630 -8.77 -27.87 -8.65
CA GLN A 630 -8.02 -27.34 -9.80
C GLN A 630 -7.41 -25.95 -9.52
N ASN A 631 -8.14 -25.09 -8.79
CA ASN A 631 -7.74 -23.71 -8.47
C ASN A 631 -7.92 -23.39 -6.96
N PRO A 632 -7.21 -24.06 -6.03
CA PRO A 632 -7.37 -23.82 -4.59
C PRO A 632 -6.68 -22.52 -4.14
N ILE A 633 -7.48 -21.59 -3.62
CA ILE A 633 -7.02 -20.29 -3.11
C ILE A 633 -6.43 -20.46 -1.70
N SER A 634 -7.08 -21.28 -0.87
CA SER A 634 -6.63 -21.61 0.48
C SER A 634 -5.71 -22.83 0.53
N ALA A 635 -5.06 -23.23 -0.58
CA ALA A 635 -4.16 -24.38 -0.64
C ALA A 635 -3.06 -24.34 0.44
N ALA A 636 -2.41 -23.18 0.58
CA ALA A 636 -1.38 -22.97 1.59
C ALA A 636 -1.93 -23.04 3.02
N GLU A 637 -3.11 -22.45 3.27
CA GLU A 637 -3.76 -22.58 4.58
C GLU A 637 -4.11 -24.06 4.85
N ALA A 638 -4.74 -24.77 3.90
CA ALA A 638 -5.10 -26.18 4.06
C ALA A 638 -3.88 -27.05 4.40
N GLN A 639 -2.75 -26.85 3.72
CA GLN A 639 -1.51 -27.59 3.99
C GLN A 639 -0.92 -27.25 5.36
N PHE A 640 -1.03 -26.00 5.81
CA PHE A 640 -0.67 -25.59 7.18
C PHE A 640 -1.59 -26.21 8.24
N ARG A 641 -2.92 -26.16 8.03
CA ARG A 641 -3.93 -26.74 8.94
C ARG A 641 -3.82 -28.26 9.05
N ILE A 642 -3.36 -28.95 8.00
CA ILE A 642 -2.99 -30.39 8.09
C ILE A 642 -1.86 -30.59 9.10
N GLY A 643 -0.83 -29.72 9.08
CA GLY A 643 0.24 -29.72 10.07
C GLY A 643 -0.28 -29.50 11.50
N GLU A 644 -1.12 -28.48 11.71
CA GLU A 644 -1.74 -28.21 13.02
C GLU A 644 -2.62 -29.37 13.51
N ALA A 645 -3.44 -29.97 12.63
CA ALA A 645 -4.31 -31.08 12.98
C ALA A 645 -3.51 -32.33 13.37
N LEU A 646 -2.43 -32.64 12.66
CA LEU A 646 -1.53 -33.74 12.98
C LEU A 646 -0.72 -33.46 14.27
N GLN A 647 -0.34 -32.21 14.52
CA GLN A 647 0.30 -31.80 15.77
C GLN A 647 -0.65 -32.01 16.97
N LYS A 648 -1.89 -31.51 16.90
CA LYS A 648 -2.89 -31.70 17.98
C LYS A 648 -3.23 -33.19 18.20
N ASP A 649 -3.23 -33.99 17.13
CA ASP A 649 -3.40 -35.44 17.21
C ASP A 649 -2.22 -36.13 17.94
N ALA A 650 -0.98 -35.74 17.64
CA ALA A 650 0.21 -36.22 18.32
C ALA A 650 0.22 -35.85 19.82
N GLU A 651 -0.11 -34.60 20.14
CA GLU A 651 -0.22 -34.10 21.52
C GLU A 651 -1.30 -34.86 22.32
N LYS A 652 -2.51 -35.00 21.78
CA LYS A 652 -3.63 -35.74 22.41
C LYS A 652 -3.31 -37.24 22.58
N LYS A 653 -2.60 -37.84 21.63
CA LYS A 653 -2.15 -39.25 21.72
C LYS A 653 -1.09 -39.44 22.81
N ALA A 654 -0.17 -38.50 22.97
CA ALA A 654 0.80 -38.53 24.06
C ALA A 654 0.11 -38.37 25.44
N GLU A 655 -0.82 -37.42 25.56
CA GLU A 655 -1.59 -37.23 26.81
C GLU A 655 -2.43 -38.46 27.19
N ALA A 656 -3.08 -39.11 26.22
CA ALA A 656 -3.79 -40.36 26.45
C ALA A 656 -2.85 -41.52 26.86
N ALA A 657 -1.59 -41.51 26.44
CA ALA A 657 -0.58 -42.50 26.85
C ALA A 657 -0.08 -42.27 28.29
N ASP A 658 0.03 -41.01 28.72
CA ASP A 658 0.44 -40.62 30.08
C ASP A 658 -0.68 -40.85 31.11
N ALA A 659 -1.94 -40.61 30.74
CA ALA A 659 -3.11 -40.76 31.63
C ALA A 659 -3.27 -42.17 32.22
N HIS A 660 -2.64 -43.19 31.63
CA HIS A 660 -2.56 -44.55 32.17
C HIS A 660 -1.57 -44.73 33.34
N ASN A 661 -0.98 -43.65 33.84
CA ASN A 661 -0.44 -43.51 35.19
C ASN A 661 0.60 -44.57 35.60
N SER A 662 1.61 -44.76 34.75
CA SER A 662 2.87 -45.34 35.17
C SER A 662 3.94 -44.25 35.20
N LYS A 663 4.95 -44.42 36.06
CA LYS A 663 6.13 -43.53 36.19
C LYS A 663 6.99 -43.43 34.90
N TRP A 664 6.60 -44.14 33.84
CA TRP A 664 7.36 -44.38 32.62
C TRP A 664 6.46 -44.44 31.36
N GLY A 665 5.18 -44.05 31.43
CA GLY A 665 4.20 -44.24 30.35
C GLY A 665 4.00 -45.73 29.95
N ARG A 666 3.29 -46.00 28.85
CA ARG A 666 3.21 -47.38 28.29
C ARG A 666 4.49 -47.86 27.59
N LEU A 667 5.44 -46.96 27.31
CA LEU A 667 6.59 -47.20 26.42
C LEU A 667 7.97 -46.87 27.03
N GLY A 668 8.06 -46.48 28.31
CA GLY A 668 9.32 -46.05 28.92
C GLY A 668 9.66 -44.56 28.73
N LEU A 669 8.77 -43.78 28.11
CA LEU A 669 9.04 -42.43 27.60
C LEU A 669 8.35 -41.36 28.46
N ASN A 670 9.01 -40.21 28.58
CA ASN A 670 8.42 -38.98 29.16
C ASN A 670 7.46 -38.34 28.15
N LYS A 671 6.46 -37.57 28.62
CA LYS A 671 5.46 -36.87 27.78
C LYS A 671 6.10 -36.19 26.56
N THR A 672 7.13 -35.40 26.82
CA THR A 672 7.88 -34.64 25.81
C THR A 672 8.45 -35.54 24.71
N THR A 673 9.06 -36.67 25.09
CA THR A 673 9.66 -37.62 24.14
C THR A 673 8.61 -38.43 23.38
N ALA A 674 7.44 -38.67 23.98
CA ALA A 674 6.31 -39.28 23.29
C ALA A 674 5.70 -38.34 22.25
N VAL A 675 5.53 -37.05 22.56
CA VAL A 675 5.10 -36.02 21.59
C VAL A 675 6.12 -35.91 20.45
N GLN A 676 7.41 -35.80 20.76
CA GLN A 676 8.48 -35.68 19.76
C GLN A 676 8.43 -36.80 18.71
N ASN A 677 8.35 -38.07 19.15
CA ASN A 677 8.28 -39.23 18.26
C ASN A 677 6.98 -39.32 17.43
N LEU A 678 5.90 -38.64 17.85
CA LEU A 678 4.62 -38.62 17.13
C LEU A 678 4.49 -37.42 16.19
N MET A 679 5.45 -36.48 16.23
CA MET A 679 5.39 -35.22 15.49
C MET A 679 5.84 -35.34 14.03
N ASP A 680 6.53 -36.41 13.64
CA ASP A 680 7.06 -36.63 12.28
C ASP A 680 6.05 -36.35 11.15
N PRO A 681 4.78 -36.80 11.21
CA PRO A 681 3.79 -36.53 10.16
C PRO A 681 3.41 -35.05 10.08
N ALA A 682 3.34 -34.35 11.22
CA ALA A 682 3.03 -32.93 11.30
C ALA A 682 4.17 -32.10 10.70
N ILE A 683 5.42 -32.44 11.03
CA ILE A 683 6.63 -31.82 10.47
C ILE A 683 6.68 -32.03 8.95
N ALA A 684 6.40 -33.24 8.47
CA ALA A 684 6.33 -33.54 7.04
C ALA A 684 5.17 -32.81 6.31
N ALA A 685 4.14 -32.36 7.03
CA ALA A 685 3.09 -31.51 6.49
C ALA A 685 3.49 -30.02 6.50
N TYR A 686 4.12 -29.52 7.56
CA TYR A 686 4.66 -28.16 7.61
C TYR A 686 5.77 -27.94 6.56
N ARG A 687 6.63 -28.93 6.30
CA ARG A 687 7.62 -28.87 5.21
C ARG A 687 6.95 -28.68 3.86
N ARG A 688 6.00 -29.56 3.53
CA ARG A 688 5.17 -29.44 2.33
C ARG A 688 4.46 -28.09 2.22
N CYS A 689 4.15 -27.41 3.32
CA CYS A 689 3.56 -26.08 3.27
C CYS A 689 4.51 -25.04 2.67
N TYR A 690 5.76 -24.95 3.16
CA TYR A 690 6.73 -23.98 2.62
C TYR A 690 7.38 -24.46 1.31
N ASP A 691 7.54 -25.78 1.11
CA ASP A 691 8.07 -26.36 -0.13
C ASP A 691 7.15 -26.12 -1.34
N LEU A 692 5.82 -26.16 -1.13
CA LEU A 692 4.81 -25.98 -2.20
C LEU A 692 4.30 -24.54 -2.32
N PHE A 693 4.28 -23.77 -1.23
CA PHE A 693 3.65 -22.45 -1.19
C PHE A 693 4.57 -21.36 -0.58
N PRO A 694 5.80 -21.17 -1.10
CA PRO A 694 6.80 -20.28 -0.51
C PRO A 694 6.33 -18.82 -0.33
N GLU A 695 5.52 -18.30 -1.26
CA GLU A 695 4.99 -16.92 -1.20
C GLU A 695 3.86 -16.72 -0.16
N SER A 696 3.40 -17.79 0.50
CA SER A 696 2.28 -17.69 1.45
C SER A 696 2.72 -17.23 2.84
N SER A 697 1.90 -16.39 3.49
CA SER A 697 2.03 -16.07 4.91
C SER A 697 2.04 -17.30 5.82
N PHE A 698 1.45 -18.43 5.41
CA PHE A 698 1.46 -19.68 6.17
C PHE A 698 2.79 -20.47 6.05
N ALA A 699 3.58 -20.25 4.99
CA ALA A 699 4.89 -20.89 4.84
C ALA A 699 5.87 -20.43 5.94
N ALA A 700 5.82 -19.14 6.27
CA ALA A 700 6.53 -18.54 7.39
C ALA A 700 6.29 -19.28 8.71
N GLU A 701 5.01 -19.41 9.11
CA GLU A 701 4.67 -20.04 10.37
C GLU A 701 5.00 -21.54 10.35
N ALA A 702 4.72 -22.24 9.24
CA ALA A 702 5.06 -23.65 9.06
C ALA A 702 6.56 -23.89 9.28
N LEU A 703 7.41 -23.07 8.65
CA LEU A 703 8.87 -23.13 8.77
C LEU A 703 9.32 -22.85 10.21
N GLY A 704 8.75 -21.84 10.87
CA GLY A 704 8.98 -21.57 12.29
C GLY A 704 8.53 -22.69 13.24
N ARG A 705 7.49 -23.48 12.89
CA ARG A 705 7.08 -24.69 13.63
C ARG A 705 8.13 -25.80 13.46
N VAL A 706 8.65 -26.02 12.25
CA VAL A 706 9.70 -27.02 11.97
C VAL A 706 11.03 -26.67 12.65
N VAL A 707 11.46 -25.41 12.59
CA VAL A 707 12.68 -24.94 13.28
C VAL A 707 12.54 -25.15 14.79
N ARG A 708 11.45 -24.69 15.42
CA ARG A 708 11.22 -24.88 16.87
C ARG A 708 11.27 -26.35 17.28
N HIS A 709 10.64 -27.24 16.52
CA HIS A 709 10.72 -28.67 16.79
C HIS A 709 12.17 -29.18 16.78
N TYR A 710 12.98 -28.78 15.78
CA TYR A 710 14.39 -29.19 15.76
C TYR A 710 15.20 -28.65 16.95
N VAL A 711 14.93 -27.42 17.41
CA VAL A 711 15.52 -26.86 18.64
C VAL A 711 15.09 -27.64 19.89
N GLU A 712 13.84 -28.07 19.97
CA GLU A 712 13.29 -28.88 21.08
C GLU A 712 13.84 -30.31 21.11
N THR A 713 14.15 -30.90 19.94
CA THR A 713 14.83 -32.21 19.83
C THR A 713 16.34 -32.14 20.02
N GLU A 714 16.89 -30.96 20.35
CA GLU A 714 18.34 -30.68 20.49
C GLU A 714 19.16 -30.95 19.21
N ASN A 715 18.50 -31.07 18.05
CA ASN A 715 19.14 -31.26 16.75
C ASN A 715 19.60 -29.92 16.16
N PHE A 716 20.53 -29.28 16.86
CA PHE A 716 20.99 -27.92 16.58
C PHE A 716 21.66 -27.79 15.19
N ALA A 717 22.30 -28.86 14.69
CA ALA A 717 22.92 -28.88 13.36
C ALA A 717 21.87 -28.72 12.25
N GLN A 718 20.81 -29.56 12.24
CA GLN A 718 19.74 -29.46 11.26
C GLN A 718 18.92 -28.18 11.44
N SER A 719 18.75 -27.70 12.68
CA SER A 719 18.13 -26.40 12.94
C SER A 719 18.93 -25.25 12.32
N SER A 720 20.26 -25.25 12.43
CA SER A 720 21.11 -24.18 11.88
C SER A 720 21.18 -24.23 10.35
N GLU A 721 21.17 -25.42 9.75
CA GLU A 721 21.11 -25.59 8.29
C GLU A 721 19.77 -25.09 7.72
N LEU A 722 18.66 -25.47 8.35
CA LEU A 722 17.32 -24.99 7.98
C LEU A 722 17.22 -23.46 8.15
N LEU A 723 17.69 -22.91 9.27
CA LEU A 723 17.78 -21.46 9.49
C LEU A 723 18.61 -20.78 8.40
N GLN A 724 19.75 -21.35 7.99
CA GLN A 724 20.55 -20.80 6.89
C GLN A 724 19.80 -20.80 5.55
N SER A 725 19.01 -21.83 5.24
CA SER A 725 18.13 -21.80 4.05
C SER A 725 17.04 -20.72 4.16
N VAL A 726 16.44 -20.50 5.34
CA VAL A 726 15.40 -19.47 5.53
C VAL A 726 15.89 -18.09 5.06
N PHE A 727 17.05 -17.63 5.55
CA PHE A 727 17.58 -16.30 5.18
C PHE A 727 18.07 -16.19 3.74
N LYS A 728 18.33 -17.32 3.08
CA LYS A 728 18.76 -17.35 1.68
C LYS A 728 17.57 -17.33 0.72
N ASP A 729 16.55 -18.11 1.03
CA ASP A 729 15.42 -18.35 0.14
C ASP A 729 14.25 -17.37 0.45
N TYR A 730 14.20 -16.81 1.67
CA TYR A 730 13.24 -15.80 2.13
C TYR A 730 13.95 -14.56 2.73
N PRO A 731 14.61 -13.71 1.93
CA PRO A 731 15.35 -12.54 2.43
C PRO A 731 14.46 -11.41 2.98
N ASP A 732 13.19 -11.37 2.58
CA ASP A 732 12.20 -10.39 3.04
C ASP A 732 10.93 -11.10 3.52
N ALA A 733 11.00 -11.51 4.78
CA ALA A 733 9.95 -12.22 5.50
C ALA A 733 9.75 -11.55 6.86
N ALA A 734 8.51 -11.30 7.25
CA ALA A 734 8.19 -10.52 8.46
C ALA A 734 8.58 -11.22 9.78
N PHE A 735 8.91 -12.51 9.75
CA PHE A 735 9.25 -13.36 10.91
C PHE A 735 10.76 -13.62 11.05
N LEU A 736 11.59 -12.91 10.29
CA LEU A 736 13.03 -13.15 10.24
C LEU A 736 13.75 -12.69 11.53
N ASP A 737 13.19 -11.75 12.29
CA ASP A 737 13.72 -11.34 13.59
C ASP A 737 13.59 -12.47 14.64
N ASP A 738 12.43 -13.11 14.74
CA ASP A 738 12.23 -14.36 15.50
C ASP A 738 13.26 -15.42 15.10
N MET A 739 13.46 -15.61 13.79
CA MET A 739 14.41 -16.60 13.28
C MET A 739 15.87 -16.23 13.56
N LEU A 740 16.25 -14.95 13.55
CA LEU A 740 17.58 -14.50 13.98
C LEU A 740 17.80 -14.75 15.47
N MET A 741 16.78 -14.49 16.31
CA MET A 741 16.86 -14.74 17.75
C MET A 741 16.97 -16.25 18.04
N LEU A 742 16.18 -17.08 17.36
CA LEU A 742 16.32 -18.54 17.40
C LEU A 742 17.70 -19.00 16.92
N TRP A 743 18.23 -18.46 15.83
CA TRP A 743 19.54 -18.83 15.29
C TRP A 743 20.68 -18.47 16.25
N ALA A 744 20.65 -17.28 16.85
CA ALA A 744 21.63 -16.90 17.87
C ALA A 744 21.56 -17.82 19.11
N ASN A 745 20.36 -18.22 19.54
CA ASN A 745 20.19 -19.19 20.63
C ASN A 745 20.73 -20.58 20.28
N VAL A 746 20.51 -21.05 19.04
CA VAL A 746 21.03 -22.33 18.53
C VAL A 746 22.55 -22.30 18.40
N ALA A 747 23.12 -21.24 17.83
CA ALA A 747 24.57 -21.05 17.72
C ALA A 747 25.25 -21.04 19.10
N PHE A 748 24.68 -20.34 20.07
CA PHE A 748 25.15 -20.33 21.45
C PHE A 748 25.11 -21.73 22.09
N ARG A 749 24.05 -22.51 21.87
CA ARG A 749 23.96 -23.91 22.35
C ARG A 749 24.94 -24.85 21.66
N MET A 750 25.32 -24.58 20.40
CA MET A 750 26.40 -25.29 19.71
C MET A 750 27.82 -24.87 20.16
N GLY A 751 27.93 -23.81 20.97
CA GLY A 751 29.21 -23.23 21.41
C GLY A 751 29.84 -22.27 20.40
N ASP A 752 29.18 -21.96 19.28
CA ASP A 752 29.65 -20.99 18.29
C ASP A 752 29.23 -19.57 18.71
N ASN A 753 30.01 -19.02 19.65
CA ASN A 753 29.79 -17.68 20.19
C ASN A 753 30.03 -16.57 19.15
N GLU A 754 30.82 -16.80 18.10
CA GLU A 754 31.07 -15.79 17.07
C GLU A 754 29.91 -15.72 16.07
N LEU A 755 29.37 -16.88 15.65
CA LEU A 755 28.12 -16.93 14.87
C LEU A 755 26.95 -16.34 15.68
N ALA A 756 26.85 -16.65 16.98
CA ALA A 756 25.83 -16.08 17.85
C ALA A 756 25.92 -14.55 17.91
N LYS A 757 27.12 -13.98 18.16
CA LYS A 757 27.35 -12.52 18.11
C LYS A 757 26.99 -11.93 16.75
N ALA A 758 27.39 -12.57 15.66
CA ALA A 758 27.10 -12.10 14.30
C ALA A 758 25.59 -12.01 14.04
N LYS A 759 24.81 -13.01 14.47
CA LYS A 759 23.35 -13.03 14.30
C LYS A 759 22.62 -12.08 15.23
N LEU A 760 23.12 -11.85 16.44
CA LEU A 760 22.60 -10.79 17.33
C LEU A 760 22.89 -9.39 16.78
N ARG A 761 24.09 -9.14 16.23
CA ARG A 761 24.41 -7.88 15.53
C ARG A 761 23.53 -7.67 14.33
N GLN A 762 23.26 -8.74 13.57
CA GLN A 762 22.34 -8.70 12.44
C GLN A 762 20.93 -8.30 12.89
N LEU A 763 20.39 -8.91 13.95
CA LEU A 763 19.06 -8.58 14.47
C LEU A 763 18.97 -7.09 14.88
N VAL A 764 19.96 -6.62 15.65
CA VAL A 764 20.02 -5.23 16.13
C VAL A 764 20.16 -4.20 14.99
N PHE A 765 20.72 -4.59 13.85
CA PHE A 765 20.90 -3.72 12.68
C PHE A 765 19.71 -3.76 11.71
N ASP A 766 19.22 -4.97 11.39
CA ASP A 766 18.18 -5.23 10.38
C ASP A 766 16.75 -4.96 10.91
N TYR A 767 16.53 -5.03 12.24
CA TYR A 767 15.20 -4.92 12.89
C TYR A 767 15.22 -4.05 14.17
N PRO A 768 15.54 -2.74 14.07
CA PRO A 768 15.55 -1.84 15.23
C PRO A 768 14.21 -1.70 15.97
N ALA A 769 13.06 -2.08 15.38
CA ALA A 769 11.76 -2.06 16.05
C ALA A 769 11.29 -3.40 16.66
N SER A 770 12.06 -4.49 16.54
CA SER A 770 11.63 -5.84 16.99
C SER A 770 11.46 -5.96 18.51
N GLU A 771 10.46 -6.73 18.96
CA GLU A 771 10.28 -7.10 20.38
C GLU A 771 11.52 -7.77 20.98
N HIS A 772 12.33 -8.44 20.15
CA HIS A 772 13.54 -9.14 20.57
C HIS A 772 14.79 -8.23 20.73
N LEU A 773 14.72 -6.94 20.37
CA LEU A 773 15.87 -6.03 20.39
C LEU A 773 16.53 -5.96 21.78
N ASP A 774 15.71 -5.78 22.82
CA ASP A 774 16.15 -5.61 24.21
C ASP A 774 16.84 -6.87 24.75
N GLU A 775 16.35 -8.05 24.35
CA GLU A 775 16.96 -9.34 24.69
C GLU A 775 18.26 -9.56 23.90
N ALA A 776 18.26 -9.23 22.60
CA ALA A 776 19.39 -9.39 21.71
C ALA A 776 20.58 -8.51 22.14
N GLN A 777 20.34 -7.24 22.50
CA GLN A 777 21.36 -6.34 23.02
C GLN A 777 21.97 -6.85 24.34
N ARG A 778 21.14 -7.34 25.28
CA ARG A 778 21.62 -7.90 26.55
C ARG A 778 22.47 -9.16 26.33
N LYS A 779 22.04 -10.06 25.43
CA LYS A 779 22.79 -11.28 25.07
C LYS A 779 24.11 -10.95 24.37
N LEU A 780 24.10 -9.98 23.45
CA LEU A 780 25.29 -9.52 22.75
C LEU A 780 26.31 -8.93 23.73
N ALA A 781 25.87 -8.03 24.62
CA ALA A 781 26.74 -7.44 25.66
C ALA A 781 27.31 -8.51 26.61
N ALA A 782 26.54 -9.55 26.96
CA ALA A 782 27.02 -10.67 27.76
C ALA A 782 28.10 -11.50 27.04
N LEU A 783 27.91 -11.79 25.75
CA LEU A 783 28.88 -12.54 24.92
C LEU A 783 30.16 -11.74 24.63
N GLU A 784 30.07 -10.42 24.52
CA GLU A 784 31.23 -9.53 24.38
C GLU A 784 31.97 -9.37 25.73
N GLY A 785 31.23 -9.27 26.85
CA GLY A 785 31.79 -9.26 28.21
C GLY A 785 32.54 -10.55 28.57
N GLN A 786 32.05 -11.72 28.14
CA GLN A 786 32.75 -12.99 28.36
C GLN A 786 34.10 -13.09 27.63
N ALA A 787 34.24 -12.44 26.46
CA ALA A 787 35.50 -12.43 25.72
C ALA A 787 36.58 -11.53 26.36
N SER A 788 36.18 -10.48 27.09
CA SER A 788 37.12 -9.56 27.75
C SER A 788 37.58 -10.00 29.15
N GLY A 789 36.88 -10.95 29.79
CA GLY A 789 37.31 -11.60 31.03
C GLY A 789 38.28 -12.79 30.86
N GLY A 790 38.74 -13.04 29.62
CA GLY A 790 39.32 -14.31 29.18
C GLY A 790 40.82 -14.35 28.91
N THR A 791 41.65 -13.52 29.57
CA THR A 791 43.12 -13.67 29.54
C THR A 791 43.73 -13.35 30.91
N PRO A 792 44.53 -14.26 31.51
CA PRO A 792 45.28 -14.02 32.75
C PRO A 792 46.56 -13.19 32.53
#